data_AF-A0AAN9MJW0-F1
#
_entry.id   AF-A0AAN9MJW0-F1
#
_cell.length_a   1.000
_cell.length_b   1.000
_cell.length_c   1.000
_cell.angle_alpha   90.00
_cell.angle_beta   90.00
_cell.angle_gamma   90.00
#
_symmetry.space_group_name_H-M   'P 1'
#
loop_
_entity.id
_entity.type
_entity.pdbx_description
1 polymer ?
#
loop_
_entity_poly.entity_id
_entity_poly.type
_entity_poly.pdbx_seq_one_letter_code
_entity_poly.pdbx_strand_id
1 'polypeptide(L)'
;MLQCIFLLSDAGEVRLEKQLSGHFVDRSICAWFWEQAVSLGDSFKQQPVITSHTHYIFQVFRDGITFLGCTQIEMPPLMAIEFLCRVADVLNDYFGTLNEDIIKDNFVIVYELLDEMIDNGFPLTTEPSNLREIINPPNVVKKALSIVTGSNSNVSDTLPRATASCIPWRTSEPKYPNNEVYVELVEEMDATINRDGGLLKCEIYGEVQVNSRISGFPDLTLSFTNPSVLDDVRFHPCVRFRPWESHQILSFVPPDGQFKLMSYRVRKLKSTPIYVKPQLISDGGTCRLSVLVGIRNDPGKMIDSVTVQFQLPPFILSADLTSNHGTVNILSKKTCIWSIGRIPKDKAPSMSGILVVETGLERLHVFPSFQVGFRIMGVALSGLQIDKLDLKIEPCRFYKGFRALTRAGQFDVVSFVKFRLCCHSYFFLIMNTIALIRNRAMKSIRRILISSRNSSPFPSTPANYDYSPSIANNLPKPRFNHHHPMQMHRIKGNAQKFFGFPSSNLAPLSMPFSLITSNGDVSTFKFRNCSTSVETRGHDNNFERIYVQGGMNNVKPLVVESSHEDVTDERNLGGEVNVSVEKSKWEESEVEKQAWKLLQGAVVTYCGNPVGTVAANDPGDKLPLNYDQVFLRDFIPSALAFLLRGESEIVKNFLLHTLQLQSWEKTVDCYSPGQGLMPASFKVRSVALDEDNHEEVLDPDFGESAIGRVAPVDSGLWWIILLRAYGKLTGDCTLQERADVQTGLKMILNLCLTDGFDMFPSLLVTDGSCMIDRRMGIHGHPLEIQALFYSALRCSREMLVVTEGTDNLIRAINNRLSALSFHIREYYWVDMKKMNEIYRYKTEEYSMDAINKFNIYPEQIPLWLMDWIPEEGGYLIGNLQPAHMDFRFFTLGNFWSIVSSLGTPRQNQAILNLVEAKWDDLVGHMPLKICYPALDNEEWRITTGCDPKNTPWSYHNGGSWPTLLWQFTLACIKMGRIELAQKAVALAEKRLPVDSWPEYYDTRTGKFIGKQARMYQTWTIAGFLTSKMLLKDPEMASRLFWEEDYELLDICVCGLSKNGRKRCSRGAARSQILV
;
A
#
# COMPACT_ATOMS: atom_id res chain seq x y z
N MET A 1 -14.57 -13.25 2.44
CA MET A 1 -14.52 -13.97 1.14
C MET A 1 -15.92 -14.47 0.85
N LEU A 2 -16.34 -14.52 -0.41
CA LEU A 2 -17.65 -15.05 -0.77
C LEU A 2 -17.66 -16.57 -0.58
N GLN A 3 -18.57 -17.10 0.24
CA GLN A 3 -18.68 -18.55 0.49
C GLN A 3 -19.55 -19.25 -0.55
N CYS A 4 -20.56 -18.56 -1.08
CA CYS A 4 -21.42 -19.05 -2.15
C CYS A 4 -22.00 -17.88 -2.98
N ILE A 5 -22.29 -18.15 -4.26
CA ILE A 5 -23.04 -17.29 -5.17
C ILE A 5 -24.29 -18.02 -5.64
N PHE A 6 -25.44 -17.35 -5.61
CA PHE A 6 -26.70 -17.83 -6.18
C PHE A 6 -27.20 -16.89 -7.27
N LEU A 7 -27.77 -17.47 -8.34
CA LEU A 7 -28.53 -16.71 -9.34
C LEU A 7 -30.01 -17.08 -9.17
N LEU A 8 -30.85 -16.11 -8.78
CA LEU A 8 -32.29 -16.29 -8.62
C LEU A 8 -33.06 -15.66 -9.78
N SER A 9 -34.18 -16.27 -10.12
CA SER A 9 -35.21 -15.70 -11.00
C SER A 9 -36.02 -14.59 -10.34
N ASP A 10 -36.75 -13.80 -11.14
CA ASP A 10 -37.80 -12.88 -10.67
C ASP A 10 -38.96 -13.58 -9.89
N ALA A 11 -39.00 -14.92 -9.87
CA ALA A 11 -39.92 -15.72 -9.04
C ALA A 11 -39.30 -16.22 -7.72
N GLY A 12 -37.99 -16.00 -7.50
CA GLY A 12 -37.24 -16.45 -6.31
C GLY A 12 -36.65 -17.86 -6.44
N GLU A 13 -36.93 -18.57 -7.53
CA GLU A 13 -36.36 -19.90 -7.78
C GLU A 13 -34.86 -19.80 -8.10
N VAL A 14 -34.04 -20.62 -7.42
CA VAL A 14 -32.59 -20.75 -7.66
C VAL A 14 -32.37 -21.38 -9.05
N ARG A 15 -31.64 -20.67 -9.91
CA ARG A 15 -31.22 -21.15 -11.24
C ARG A 15 -29.79 -21.66 -11.27
N LEU A 16 -28.92 -21.12 -10.40
CA LEU A 16 -27.53 -21.54 -10.25
C LEU A 16 -27.06 -21.37 -8.80
N GLU A 17 -26.17 -22.25 -8.36
CA GLU A 17 -25.54 -22.25 -7.04
C GLU A 17 -24.06 -22.62 -7.16
N LYS A 18 -23.17 -21.64 -6.99
CA LYS A 18 -21.73 -21.86 -6.95
C LYS A 18 -21.25 -21.73 -5.50
N GLN A 19 -21.11 -22.87 -4.83
CA GLN A 19 -20.36 -22.95 -3.56
C GLN A 19 -18.87 -22.69 -3.88
N LEU A 20 -18.23 -21.79 -3.13
CA LEU A 20 -16.88 -21.28 -3.39
C LEU A 20 -15.87 -21.65 -2.30
N SER A 21 -16.33 -22.13 -1.14
CA SER A 21 -15.47 -22.49 -0.02
C SER A 21 -15.84 -23.87 0.56
N GLY A 22 -14.96 -24.45 1.36
CA GLY A 22 -15.23 -25.70 2.09
C GLY A 22 -16.38 -25.61 3.11
N HIS A 23 -16.92 -24.42 3.38
CA HIS A 23 -18.11 -24.21 4.20
C HIS A 23 -19.35 -24.03 3.32
N PHE A 24 -20.22 -25.04 3.31
CA PHE A 24 -21.45 -25.08 2.54
C PHE A 24 -22.49 -24.07 3.04
N VAL A 25 -23.01 -23.23 2.14
CA VAL A 25 -24.09 -22.27 2.42
C VAL A 25 -25.43 -22.87 2.01
N ASP A 26 -26.32 -23.14 2.97
CA ASP A 26 -27.59 -23.80 2.72
C ASP A 26 -28.62 -22.92 1.98
N ARG A 27 -29.37 -23.54 1.04
CA ARG A 27 -30.38 -22.87 0.19
C ARG A 27 -31.52 -22.19 0.95
N SER A 28 -31.76 -22.54 2.22
CA SER A 28 -32.74 -21.86 3.07
C SER A 28 -32.49 -20.35 3.18
N ILE A 29 -31.25 -19.88 2.98
CA ILE A 29 -30.96 -18.45 2.96
C ILE A 29 -31.61 -17.71 1.78
N CYS A 30 -31.76 -18.37 0.62
CA CYS A 30 -32.45 -17.80 -0.53
C CYS A 30 -33.96 -17.70 -0.28
N ALA A 31 -34.55 -18.70 0.39
CA ALA A 31 -35.95 -18.68 0.80
C ALA A 31 -36.21 -17.55 1.80
N TRP A 32 -35.39 -17.43 2.85
CA TRP A 32 -35.46 -16.32 3.82
C TRP A 32 -35.31 -14.95 3.14
N PHE A 33 -34.32 -14.80 2.24
CA PHE A 33 -34.13 -13.58 1.46
C PHE A 33 -35.38 -13.22 0.64
N TRP A 34 -36.02 -14.21 0.01
CA TRP A 34 -37.20 -13.98 -0.82
C TRP A 34 -38.45 -13.63 0.01
N GLU A 35 -38.64 -14.25 1.18
CA GLU A 35 -39.67 -13.85 2.14
C GLU A 35 -39.50 -12.38 2.58
N GLN A 36 -38.27 -11.96 2.89
CA GLN A 36 -37.98 -10.56 3.21
C GLN A 36 -38.28 -9.65 2.01
N ALA A 37 -37.87 -10.03 0.79
CA ALA A 37 -38.11 -9.26 -0.43
C ALA A 37 -39.61 -9.06 -0.72
N VAL A 38 -40.43 -10.11 -0.59
CA VAL A 38 -41.88 -10.03 -0.75
C VAL A 38 -42.52 -9.17 0.35
N SER A 39 -42.01 -9.23 1.60
CA SER A 39 -42.55 -8.45 2.71
C SER A 39 -42.26 -6.94 2.64
N LEU A 40 -41.14 -6.54 2.01
CA LEU A 40 -40.64 -5.16 1.97
C LEU A 40 -40.76 -4.50 0.57
N GLY A 41 -41.10 -5.28 -0.45
CA GLY A 41 -41.42 -4.80 -1.81
C GLY A 41 -40.27 -4.03 -2.48
N ASP A 42 -40.61 -3.01 -3.27
CA ASP A 42 -39.64 -2.21 -4.03
C ASP A 42 -38.57 -1.52 -3.15
N SER A 43 -38.84 -1.32 -1.86
CA SER A 43 -37.85 -0.79 -0.90
C SER A 43 -36.72 -1.77 -0.61
N PHE A 44 -36.95 -3.08 -0.75
CA PHE A 44 -35.95 -4.12 -0.54
C PHE A 44 -34.97 -4.22 -1.71
N LYS A 45 -35.46 -4.05 -2.95
CA LYS A 45 -34.63 -4.04 -4.17
C LYS A 45 -33.59 -2.90 -4.21
N GLN A 46 -33.67 -1.96 -3.26
CA GLN A 46 -32.72 -0.83 -3.10
C GLN A 46 -31.65 -1.06 -2.01
N GLN A 47 -31.63 -2.19 -1.32
CA GLN A 47 -30.64 -2.50 -0.26
C GLN A 47 -29.54 -3.44 -0.79
N PRO A 48 -28.37 -2.94 -1.25
CA PRO A 48 -27.34 -3.80 -1.87
C PRO A 48 -26.63 -4.73 -0.88
N VAL A 49 -26.80 -4.52 0.44
CA VAL A 49 -26.29 -5.36 1.52
C VAL A 49 -27.42 -5.63 2.52
N ILE A 50 -27.64 -6.89 2.85
CA ILE A 50 -28.66 -7.37 3.80
C ILE A 50 -27.98 -8.29 4.81
N THR A 51 -28.25 -8.12 6.10
CA THR A 51 -27.73 -8.98 7.17
C THR A 51 -28.83 -9.95 7.61
N SER A 52 -28.62 -11.25 7.35
CA SER A 52 -29.45 -12.32 7.91
C SER A 52 -28.96 -12.71 9.31
N HIS A 53 -29.58 -13.71 9.94
CA HIS A 53 -29.15 -14.20 11.26
C HIS A 53 -27.83 -14.99 11.24
N THR A 54 -27.31 -15.34 10.06
CA THR A 54 -26.12 -16.20 9.90
C THR A 54 -25.10 -15.69 8.88
N HIS A 55 -25.52 -14.94 7.86
CA HIS A 55 -24.65 -14.41 6.80
C HIS A 55 -25.00 -12.96 6.44
N TYR A 56 -24.00 -12.20 6.01
CA TYR A 56 -24.16 -11.03 5.15
C TYR A 56 -24.46 -11.49 3.72
N ILE A 57 -25.43 -10.85 3.09
CA ILE A 57 -25.89 -11.13 1.73
C ILE A 57 -25.71 -9.85 0.91
N PHE A 58 -25.02 -9.94 -0.21
CA PHE A 58 -24.88 -8.87 -1.20
C PHE A 58 -25.82 -9.16 -2.37
N GLN A 59 -26.60 -8.18 -2.83
CA GLN A 59 -27.50 -8.37 -3.98
C GLN A 59 -27.23 -7.38 -5.11
N VAL A 60 -27.30 -7.88 -6.35
CA VAL A 60 -27.32 -7.10 -7.59
C VAL A 60 -28.47 -7.61 -8.46
N PHE A 61 -29.25 -6.71 -9.06
CA PHE A 61 -30.34 -7.05 -9.97
C PHE A 61 -30.01 -6.58 -11.40
N ARG A 62 -30.13 -7.49 -12.37
CA ARG A 62 -29.94 -7.25 -13.80
C ARG A 62 -30.94 -8.09 -14.58
N ASP A 63 -31.71 -7.45 -15.46
CA ASP A 63 -32.50 -8.09 -16.53
C ASP A 63 -33.35 -9.30 -16.11
N GLY A 64 -34.02 -9.18 -14.95
CA GLY A 64 -34.92 -10.22 -14.40
C GLY A 64 -34.22 -11.29 -13.55
N ILE A 65 -32.94 -11.10 -13.21
CA ILE A 65 -32.11 -12.02 -12.43
C ILE A 65 -31.52 -11.31 -11.22
N THR A 66 -31.63 -11.94 -10.05
CA THR A 66 -30.99 -11.49 -8.80
C THR A 66 -29.73 -12.31 -8.54
N PHE A 67 -28.59 -11.63 -8.56
CA PHE A 67 -27.27 -12.16 -8.22
C PHE A 67 -27.06 -11.97 -6.71
N LEU A 68 -26.90 -13.07 -5.97
CA LEU A 68 -26.64 -13.06 -4.52
C LEU A 68 -25.25 -13.60 -4.21
N GLY A 69 -24.48 -12.88 -3.41
CA GLY A 69 -23.24 -13.36 -2.80
C GLY A 69 -23.38 -13.45 -1.28
N CYS A 70 -22.95 -14.56 -0.67
CA CYS A 70 -23.12 -14.82 0.77
C CYS A 70 -21.78 -14.96 1.51
N THR A 71 -21.69 -14.45 2.74
CA THR A 71 -20.54 -14.64 3.65
C THR A 71 -20.95 -14.56 5.13
N GLN A 72 -20.40 -15.43 5.97
CA GLN A 72 -20.51 -15.40 7.44
C GLN A 72 -19.57 -14.37 8.08
N ILE A 73 -18.46 -14.06 7.40
CA ILE A 73 -17.41 -13.15 7.88
C ILE A 73 -17.55 -11.80 7.18
N GLU A 74 -17.36 -10.71 7.92
CA GLU A 74 -17.33 -9.35 7.36
C GLU A 74 -16.28 -9.22 6.25
N MET A 75 -16.64 -8.54 5.16
CA MET A 75 -15.74 -8.22 4.05
C MET A 75 -16.14 -6.89 3.41
N PRO A 76 -15.23 -6.18 2.71
CA PRO A 76 -15.54 -4.92 2.05
C PRO A 76 -16.74 -5.05 1.09
N PRO A 77 -17.91 -4.45 1.36
CA PRO A 77 -19.13 -4.74 0.58
C PRO A 77 -19.01 -4.35 -0.88
N LEU A 78 -18.25 -3.29 -1.17
CA LEU A 78 -17.95 -2.83 -2.53
C LEU A 78 -17.25 -3.90 -3.38
N MET A 79 -16.41 -4.76 -2.79
CA MET A 79 -15.74 -5.84 -3.51
C MET A 79 -16.75 -6.89 -4.00
N ALA A 80 -17.68 -7.30 -3.13
CA ALA A 80 -18.72 -8.26 -3.49
C ALA A 80 -19.72 -7.67 -4.49
N ILE A 81 -20.14 -6.42 -4.29
CA ILE A 81 -21.12 -5.76 -5.18
C ILE A 81 -20.53 -5.50 -6.58
N GLU A 82 -19.29 -5.00 -6.68
CA GLU A 82 -18.61 -4.83 -7.97
C GLU A 82 -18.40 -6.20 -8.65
N PHE A 83 -17.99 -7.23 -7.91
CA PHE A 83 -17.82 -8.56 -8.48
C PHE A 83 -19.12 -9.13 -9.05
N LEU A 84 -20.25 -9.05 -8.32
CA LEU A 84 -21.54 -9.51 -8.81
C LEU A 84 -22.03 -8.69 -10.02
N CYS A 85 -21.71 -7.39 -10.09
CA CYS A 85 -21.90 -6.60 -11.31
C CYS A 85 -21.05 -7.14 -12.47
N ARG A 86 -19.75 -7.40 -12.26
CA ARG A 86 -18.86 -7.94 -13.31
C ARG A 86 -19.30 -9.30 -13.81
N VAL A 87 -19.79 -10.20 -12.94
CA VAL A 87 -20.38 -11.48 -13.38
C VAL A 87 -21.56 -11.22 -14.31
N ALA A 88 -22.51 -10.35 -13.94
CA ALA A 88 -23.65 -10.05 -14.79
C ALA A 88 -23.24 -9.40 -16.13
N ASP A 89 -22.29 -8.47 -16.10
CA ASP A 89 -21.77 -7.78 -17.30
C ASP A 89 -21.04 -8.77 -18.24
N VAL A 90 -20.25 -9.72 -17.70
CA VAL A 90 -19.60 -10.80 -18.46
C VAL A 90 -20.62 -11.75 -19.08
N LEU A 91 -21.62 -12.23 -18.32
CA LEU A 91 -22.65 -13.12 -18.88
C LEU A 91 -23.44 -12.44 -20.00
N ASN A 92 -23.72 -11.15 -19.88
CA ASN A 92 -24.38 -10.38 -20.93
C ASN A 92 -23.47 -10.17 -22.18
N ASP A 93 -22.16 -9.99 -22.01
CA ASP A 93 -21.19 -9.96 -23.13
C ASP A 93 -21.02 -11.34 -23.81
N TYR A 94 -21.22 -12.44 -23.09
CA TYR A 94 -21.15 -13.79 -23.65
C TYR A 94 -22.40 -14.21 -24.44
N PHE A 95 -23.60 -13.84 -23.95
CA PHE A 95 -24.87 -14.29 -24.52
C PHE A 95 -25.65 -13.18 -25.27
N GLY A 96 -25.16 -11.94 -25.26
CA GLY A 96 -25.76 -10.77 -25.92
C GLY A 96 -26.98 -10.19 -25.22
N THR A 97 -27.73 -11.02 -24.49
CA THR A 97 -28.80 -10.62 -23.56
C THR A 97 -28.79 -11.55 -22.34
N LEU A 98 -29.02 -11.01 -21.16
CA LEU A 98 -29.24 -11.77 -19.93
C LEU A 98 -30.73 -12.06 -19.72
N ASN A 99 -31.11 -13.32 -19.54
CA ASN A 99 -32.43 -13.75 -19.06
C ASN A 99 -32.38 -15.17 -18.46
N GLU A 100 -33.47 -15.60 -17.81
CA GLU A 100 -33.55 -16.89 -17.12
C GLU A 100 -33.24 -18.10 -18.03
N ASP A 101 -33.84 -18.16 -19.22
CA ASP A 101 -33.72 -19.34 -20.09
C ASP A 101 -32.32 -19.43 -20.72
N ILE A 102 -31.69 -18.30 -21.01
CA ILE A 102 -30.28 -18.24 -21.44
C ILE A 102 -29.33 -18.83 -20.39
N ILE A 103 -29.57 -18.60 -19.10
CA ILE A 103 -28.76 -19.21 -18.03
C ILE A 103 -28.98 -20.73 -17.94
N LYS A 104 -30.21 -21.23 -18.16
CA LYS A 104 -30.47 -22.68 -18.22
C LYS A 104 -29.78 -23.32 -19.43
N ASP A 105 -29.97 -22.76 -20.62
CA ASP A 105 -29.48 -23.30 -21.90
C ASP A 105 -27.95 -23.30 -22.05
N ASN A 106 -27.25 -22.51 -21.23
CA ASN A 106 -25.80 -22.37 -21.23
C ASN A 106 -25.17 -22.64 -19.85
N PHE A 107 -25.89 -23.31 -18.94
CA PHE A 107 -25.52 -23.55 -17.53
C PHE A 107 -24.05 -23.96 -17.33
N VAL A 108 -23.51 -24.85 -18.17
CA VAL A 108 -22.11 -25.29 -18.13
C VAL A 108 -21.14 -24.12 -18.30
N ILE A 109 -21.36 -23.27 -19.31
CA ILE A 109 -20.52 -22.08 -19.58
C ILE A 109 -20.62 -21.07 -18.43
N VAL A 110 -21.77 -20.97 -17.76
CA VAL A 110 -21.92 -20.11 -16.57
C VAL A 110 -21.11 -20.64 -15.38
N TYR A 111 -20.98 -21.96 -15.20
CA TYR A 111 -20.07 -22.52 -14.20
C TYR A 111 -18.61 -22.36 -14.60
N GLU A 112 -18.23 -22.69 -15.84
CA GLU A 112 -16.87 -22.51 -16.35
C GLU A 112 -16.39 -21.05 -16.14
N LEU A 113 -17.24 -20.07 -16.47
CA LEU A 113 -16.94 -18.65 -16.24
C LEU A 113 -16.81 -18.31 -14.76
N LEU A 114 -17.66 -18.86 -13.89
CA LEU A 114 -17.55 -18.61 -12.44
C LEU A 114 -16.29 -19.24 -11.81
N ASP A 115 -15.82 -20.38 -12.32
CA ASP A 115 -14.55 -20.98 -11.87
C ASP A 115 -13.34 -20.11 -12.23
N GLU A 116 -13.27 -19.54 -13.44
CA GLU A 116 -12.19 -18.63 -13.85
C GLU A 116 -12.30 -17.21 -13.25
N MET A 117 -13.52 -16.77 -12.93
CA MET A 117 -13.76 -15.44 -12.35
C MET A 117 -13.51 -15.37 -10.83
N ILE A 118 -13.58 -16.46 -10.07
CA ILE A 118 -13.46 -16.43 -8.59
C ILE A 118 -12.93 -17.74 -7.98
N ASP A 119 -11.73 -17.67 -7.41
CA ASP A 119 -11.12 -18.76 -6.63
C ASP A 119 -11.31 -18.55 -5.12
N ASN A 120 -11.71 -19.60 -4.41
CA ASN A 120 -11.90 -19.65 -2.95
C ASN A 120 -12.61 -18.42 -2.32
N GLY A 121 -13.54 -17.81 -3.06
CA GLY A 121 -14.28 -16.63 -2.60
C GLY A 121 -13.61 -15.27 -2.82
N PHE A 122 -12.56 -15.20 -3.65
CA PHE A 122 -11.85 -13.99 -4.07
C PHE A 122 -11.87 -13.83 -5.60
N PRO A 123 -12.24 -12.66 -6.15
CA PRO A 123 -12.22 -12.42 -7.59
C PRO A 123 -10.82 -12.63 -8.21
N LEU A 124 -10.77 -13.32 -9.34
CA LEU A 124 -9.56 -13.64 -10.11
C LEU A 124 -9.58 -12.93 -11.47
N THR A 125 -10.03 -13.60 -12.54
CA THR A 125 -10.01 -13.05 -13.91
C THR A 125 -11.38 -12.51 -14.31
N THR A 126 -11.63 -11.21 -14.11
CA THR A 126 -12.93 -10.58 -14.44
C THR A 126 -13.00 -9.86 -15.78
N GLU A 127 -11.97 -9.94 -16.61
CA GLU A 127 -11.89 -9.20 -17.88
C GLU A 127 -12.36 -10.08 -19.06
N PRO A 128 -13.42 -9.69 -19.82
CA PRO A 128 -14.04 -10.57 -20.80
C PRO A 128 -13.11 -11.04 -21.91
N SER A 129 -12.14 -10.22 -22.33
CA SER A 129 -11.15 -10.57 -23.35
C SER A 129 -10.31 -11.80 -22.97
N ASN A 130 -9.90 -11.92 -21.71
CA ASN A 130 -9.08 -13.03 -21.23
C ASN A 130 -9.95 -14.27 -21.01
N LEU A 131 -11.14 -14.09 -20.41
CA LEU A 131 -12.11 -15.18 -20.29
C LEU A 131 -12.42 -15.79 -21.66
N ARG A 132 -12.54 -14.99 -22.73
CA ARG A 132 -12.82 -15.47 -24.10
C ARG A 132 -11.68 -16.26 -24.74
N GLU A 133 -10.43 -16.14 -24.27
CA GLU A 133 -9.34 -17.03 -24.67
C GLU A 133 -9.44 -18.39 -23.94
N ILE A 134 -9.88 -18.40 -22.68
CA ILE A 134 -10.00 -19.62 -21.87
C ILE A 134 -11.26 -20.41 -22.24
N ILE A 135 -12.41 -19.74 -22.27
CA ILE A 135 -13.76 -20.30 -22.43
C ILE A 135 -14.40 -19.69 -23.67
N ASN A 136 -14.70 -20.51 -24.66
CA ASN A 136 -15.23 -20.03 -25.93
C ASN A 136 -16.71 -19.62 -25.81
N PRO A 137 -17.13 -18.42 -26.28
CA PRO A 137 -18.54 -18.07 -26.39
C PRO A 137 -19.35 -19.06 -27.26
N PRO A 138 -20.64 -19.32 -26.93
CA PRO A 138 -21.44 -20.33 -27.61
C PRO A 138 -21.75 -19.91 -29.05
N ASN A 139 -21.15 -20.61 -30.03
CA ASN A 139 -21.41 -20.41 -31.45
C ASN A 139 -22.24 -21.58 -32.01
N VAL A 140 -23.32 -21.26 -32.73
CA VAL A 140 -24.23 -22.23 -33.37
C VAL A 140 -23.48 -23.24 -34.25
N VAL A 141 -22.41 -22.81 -34.95
CA VAL A 141 -21.59 -23.69 -35.78
C VAL A 141 -20.76 -24.67 -34.94
N LYS A 142 -20.20 -24.23 -33.80
CA LYS A 142 -19.53 -25.14 -32.84
C LYS A 142 -20.52 -26.10 -32.19
N LYS A 143 -21.73 -25.63 -31.84
CA LYS A 143 -22.79 -26.46 -31.20
C LYS A 143 -23.33 -27.54 -32.16
N ALA A 144 -23.25 -27.34 -33.47
CA ALA A 144 -23.46 -28.39 -34.48
C ALA A 144 -22.23 -29.30 -34.66
N LEU A 145 -21.02 -28.74 -34.62
CA LEU A 145 -19.78 -29.50 -34.82
C LEU A 145 -19.51 -30.50 -33.68
N SER A 146 -19.69 -30.13 -32.41
CA SER A 146 -19.48 -31.04 -31.26
C SER A 146 -20.41 -32.26 -31.28
N ILE A 147 -21.66 -32.08 -31.74
CA ILE A 147 -22.62 -33.17 -31.97
C ILE A 147 -22.12 -34.16 -33.04
N VAL A 148 -21.30 -33.69 -34.00
CA VAL A 148 -20.74 -34.51 -35.09
C VAL A 148 -19.37 -35.10 -34.77
N THR A 149 -18.53 -34.43 -33.96
CA THR A 149 -17.16 -34.89 -33.65
C THR A 149 -17.01 -35.54 -32.27
N GLY A 150 -18.01 -35.43 -31.38
CA GLY A 150 -17.93 -35.97 -30.01
C GLY A 150 -16.99 -35.20 -29.08
N SER A 151 -16.54 -34.02 -29.47
CA SER A 151 -15.60 -33.18 -28.72
C SER A 151 -16.37 -32.21 -27.82
N ASN A 152 -16.29 -32.40 -26.49
CA ASN A 152 -17.17 -31.72 -25.52
C ASN A 152 -16.53 -30.60 -24.68
N SER A 153 -15.29 -30.19 -24.97
CA SER A 153 -14.62 -29.08 -24.26
C SER A 153 -14.98 -27.70 -24.86
N ASN A 154 -15.49 -26.78 -24.02
CA ASN A 154 -15.56 -25.34 -24.35
C ASN A 154 -14.23 -24.62 -24.05
N VAL A 155 -13.45 -25.19 -23.12
CA VAL A 155 -12.15 -24.74 -22.67
C VAL A 155 -11.09 -24.91 -23.76
N SER A 156 -10.17 -23.95 -23.87
CA SER A 156 -9.02 -23.98 -24.77
C SER A 156 -7.92 -24.93 -24.29
N ASP A 157 -7.46 -25.84 -25.15
CA ASP A 157 -6.25 -26.66 -24.93
C ASP A 157 -4.94 -25.82 -24.98
N THR A 158 -5.02 -24.57 -25.45
CA THR A 158 -3.93 -23.60 -25.47
C THR A 158 -4.01 -22.63 -24.30
N LEU A 159 -2.91 -22.48 -23.55
CA LEU A 159 -2.75 -21.49 -22.49
C LEU A 159 -3.01 -20.06 -23.02
N PRO A 160 -3.75 -19.21 -22.28
CA PRO A 160 -4.02 -17.83 -22.71
C PRO A 160 -2.76 -17.03 -22.96
N ARG A 161 -2.71 -16.31 -24.09
CA ARG A 161 -1.58 -15.41 -24.40
C ARG A 161 -1.62 -14.14 -23.55
N ALA A 162 -2.76 -13.86 -22.92
CA ALA A 162 -2.94 -12.80 -21.93
C ALA A 162 -1.85 -12.77 -20.84
N THR A 163 -1.33 -13.91 -20.37
CA THR A 163 -0.29 -13.94 -19.32
C THR A 163 1.09 -13.43 -19.79
N ALA A 164 1.27 -13.16 -21.08
CA ALA A 164 2.45 -12.52 -21.66
C ALA A 164 2.20 -11.05 -22.07
N SER A 165 1.00 -10.50 -21.83
CA SER A 165 0.65 -9.13 -22.18
C SER A 165 0.57 -8.24 -20.92
N CYS A 166 1.32 -7.15 -20.89
CA CYS A 166 1.19 -6.11 -19.87
C CYS A 166 -0.12 -5.27 -19.99
N ILE A 167 -1.01 -5.62 -20.93
CA ILE A 167 -2.26 -4.92 -21.23
C ILE A 167 -3.40 -5.96 -21.24
N PRO A 168 -4.05 -6.25 -20.08
CA PRO A 168 -4.92 -7.42 -19.94
C PRO A 168 -6.30 -7.29 -20.61
N TRP A 169 -6.68 -6.11 -21.10
CA TRP A 169 -7.93 -5.89 -21.83
C TRP A 169 -7.74 -5.91 -23.36
N ARG A 170 -6.51 -6.14 -23.87
CA ARG A 170 -6.19 -6.10 -25.30
C ARG A 170 -5.17 -7.18 -25.69
N THR A 171 -5.65 -8.21 -26.37
CA THR A 171 -4.83 -9.33 -26.87
C THR A 171 -4.18 -8.99 -28.22
N SER A 172 -3.02 -9.59 -28.50
CA SER A 172 -1.99 -9.01 -29.38
C SER A 172 -2.08 -9.38 -30.88
N GLU A 173 -3.27 -9.58 -31.43
CA GLU A 173 -3.43 -10.08 -32.81
C GLU A 173 -4.46 -9.43 -33.77
N PRO A 174 -5.35 -8.47 -33.42
CA PRO A 174 -6.24 -7.87 -34.41
C PRO A 174 -5.46 -7.01 -35.43
N LYS A 175 -5.63 -7.34 -36.71
CA LYS A 175 -5.12 -6.57 -37.86
C LYS A 175 -6.28 -6.12 -38.74
N TYR A 176 -6.50 -4.82 -38.79
CA TYR A 176 -7.58 -4.18 -39.56
C TYR A 176 -7.05 -3.60 -40.88
N PRO A 177 -7.79 -3.72 -41.99
CA PRO A 177 -7.39 -3.14 -43.28
C PRO A 177 -7.51 -1.60 -43.30
N ASN A 178 -8.34 -1.03 -42.43
CA ASN A 178 -8.39 0.40 -42.12
C ASN A 178 -8.47 0.53 -40.60
N ASN A 179 -7.60 1.37 -40.01
CA ASN A 179 -7.68 1.68 -38.59
C ASN A 179 -8.77 2.74 -38.35
N GLU A 180 -9.72 2.51 -37.45
CA GLU A 180 -10.82 3.43 -37.14
C GLU A 180 -11.15 3.51 -35.63
N VAL A 181 -11.58 4.69 -35.18
CA VAL A 181 -12.10 4.93 -33.82
C VAL A 181 -13.32 5.84 -33.89
N TYR A 182 -14.42 5.39 -33.29
CA TYR A 182 -15.60 6.21 -33.07
C TYR A 182 -15.79 6.45 -31.58
N VAL A 183 -16.01 7.70 -31.18
CA VAL A 183 -16.34 8.08 -29.80
C VAL A 183 -17.73 8.70 -29.78
N GLU A 184 -18.63 8.12 -28.98
CA GLU A 184 -19.97 8.64 -28.74
C GLU A 184 -20.10 9.11 -27.28
N LEU A 185 -20.53 10.37 -27.14
CA LEU A 185 -20.90 10.96 -25.87
C LEU A 185 -22.41 10.81 -25.68
N VAL A 186 -22.82 9.94 -24.74
CA VAL A 186 -24.23 9.67 -24.42
C VAL A 186 -24.58 10.34 -23.10
N GLU A 187 -25.56 11.23 -23.10
CA GLU A 187 -26.10 11.87 -21.90
C GLU A 187 -27.55 11.47 -21.65
N GLU A 188 -27.85 11.07 -20.42
CA GLU A 188 -29.19 10.82 -19.91
C GLU A 188 -29.58 11.96 -18.96
N MET A 189 -30.74 12.56 -19.22
CA MET A 189 -31.25 13.68 -18.44
C MET A 189 -32.35 13.24 -17.47
N ASP A 190 -32.03 13.31 -16.18
CA ASP A 190 -32.98 13.18 -15.08
C ASP A 190 -33.55 14.55 -14.71
N ALA A 191 -34.88 14.69 -14.70
CA ALA A 191 -35.53 15.93 -14.30
C ALA A 191 -36.84 15.67 -13.57
N THR A 192 -37.07 16.41 -12.49
CA THR A 192 -38.37 16.42 -11.79
C THR A 192 -38.95 17.81 -11.89
N ILE A 193 -40.12 17.95 -12.52
CA ILE A 193 -40.82 19.22 -12.72
C ILE A 193 -42.13 19.20 -11.92
N ASN A 194 -42.50 20.32 -11.31
CA ASN A 194 -43.81 20.46 -10.67
C ASN A 194 -44.92 20.69 -11.71
N ARG A 195 -46.17 20.40 -11.34
CA ARG A 195 -47.38 20.63 -12.17
C ARG A 195 -47.46 22.03 -12.84
N ASP A 196 -46.89 23.05 -12.19
CA ASP A 196 -46.97 24.44 -12.61
C ASP A 196 -45.87 24.80 -13.65
N GLY A 197 -44.94 23.87 -13.91
CA GLY A 197 -43.86 23.96 -14.90
C GLY A 197 -42.50 24.39 -14.34
N GLY A 198 -42.36 24.44 -13.01
CA GLY A 198 -41.12 24.78 -12.29
C GLY A 198 -40.23 23.57 -12.00
N LEU A 199 -38.93 23.73 -12.18
CA LEU A 199 -37.93 22.66 -12.03
C LEU A 199 -37.60 22.42 -10.54
N LEU A 200 -37.63 21.16 -10.10
CA LEU A 200 -37.33 20.74 -8.72
C LEU A 200 -35.98 20.01 -8.61
N LYS A 201 -35.69 19.12 -9.57
CA LYS A 201 -34.43 18.38 -9.70
C LYS A 201 -34.01 18.40 -11.18
N CYS A 202 -32.72 18.52 -11.45
CA CYS A 202 -32.14 18.40 -12.78
C CYS A 202 -30.70 17.90 -12.67
N GLU A 203 -30.42 16.73 -13.23
CA GLU A 203 -29.09 16.11 -13.25
C GLU A 203 -28.87 15.43 -14.61
N ILE A 204 -27.61 15.34 -15.03
CA ILE A 204 -27.22 14.51 -16.18
C ILE A 204 -26.25 13.44 -15.72
N TYR A 205 -26.46 12.24 -16.23
CA TYR A 205 -25.50 11.14 -16.20
C TYR A 205 -24.97 10.96 -17.62
N GLY A 206 -23.64 10.88 -17.76
CA GLY A 206 -22.99 10.82 -19.06
C GLY A 206 -22.05 9.62 -19.17
N GLU A 207 -21.98 9.05 -20.37
CA GLU A 207 -21.04 8.00 -20.73
C GLU A 207 -20.26 8.38 -21.99
N VAL A 208 -18.96 8.05 -21.99
CA VAL A 208 -18.11 8.11 -23.17
C VAL A 208 -17.94 6.68 -23.66
N GLN A 209 -18.68 6.31 -24.70
CA GLN A 209 -18.54 5.01 -25.35
C GLN A 209 -17.59 5.13 -26.54
N VAL A 210 -16.75 4.11 -26.73
CA VAL A 210 -15.72 4.07 -27.76
C VAL A 210 -15.85 2.76 -28.52
N ASN A 211 -15.84 2.82 -29.84
CA ASN A 211 -15.66 1.67 -30.72
C ASN A 211 -14.29 1.82 -31.39
N SER A 212 -13.32 1.00 -31.00
CA SER A 212 -11.95 1.02 -31.50
C SER A 212 -11.66 -0.20 -32.36
N ARG A 213 -11.14 0.03 -33.57
CA ARG A 213 -10.67 -0.99 -34.51
C ARG A 213 -9.36 -0.51 -35.11
N ILE A 214 -8.33 -0.45 -34.28
CA ILE A 214 -6.96 -0.13 -34.69
C ILE A 214 -6.12 -1.40 -34.54
N SER A 215 -5.15 -1.62 -35.43
CA SER A 215 -4.24 -2.76 -35.36
C SER A 215 -3.18 -2.58 -34.26
N GLY A 216 -2.74 -3.67 -33.62
CA GLY A 216 -1.63 -3.64 -32.65
C GLY A 216 -1.98 -2.94 -31.32
N PHE A 217 -1.04 -2.17 -30.74
CA PHE A 217 -1.15 -1.51 -29.43
C PHE A 217 -1.18 0.04 -29.53
N PRO A 218 -2.33 0.66 -29.84
CA PRO A 218 -2.46 2.10 -30.03
C PRO A 218 -2.52 2.87 -28.70
N ASP A 219 -1.55 3.74 -28.42
CA ASP A 219 -1.62 4.70 -27.30
C ASP A 219 -2.38 5.96 -27.75
N LEU A 220 -3.63 6.08 -27.30
CA LEU A 220 -4.51 7.19 -27.61
C LEU A 220 -4.48 8.27 -26.51
N THR A 221 -4.69 9.52 -26.91
CA THR A 221 -5.00 10.64 -26.00
C THR A 221 -6.25 11.39 -26.42
N LEU A 222 -7.21 11.55 -25.50
CA LEU A 222 -8.45 12.32 -25.69
C LEU A 222 -8.53 13.48 -24.70
N SER A 223 -8.91 14.67 -25.19
CA SER A 223 -9.18 15.87 -24.40
C SER A 223 -10.62 16.34 -24.58
N PHE A 224 -11.15 17.06 -23.58
CA PHE A 224 -12.44 17.74 -23.66
C PHE A 224 -12.24 19.25 -23.67
N THR A 225 -13.11 19.99 -24.36
CA THR A 225 -13.05 21.46 -24.44
C THR A 225 -13.38 22.14 -23.11
N ASN A 226 -14.12 21.47 -22.22
CA ASN A 226 -14.44 21.97 -20.89
C ASN A 226 -14.61 20.81 -19.88
N PRO A 227 -13.52 20.23 -19.35
CA PRO A 227 -13.61 19.12 -18.39
C PRO A 227 -14.18 19.56 -17.02
N SER A 228 -14.21 20.85 -16.70
CA SER A 228 -14.69 21.36 -15.40
C SER A 228 -16.19 21.14 -15.12
N VAL A 229 -16.94 20.68 -16.12
CA VAL A 229 -18.36 20.31 -16.03
C VAL A 229 -18.55 18.91 -15.42
N LEU A 230 -17.49 18.09 -15.43
CA LEU A 230 -17.50 16.69 -15.04
C LEU A 230 -17.36 16.52 -13.52
N ASP A 231 -18.27 15.74 -12.94
CA ASP A 231 -18.37 15.43 -11.51
C ASP A 231 -18.55 13.90 -11.33
N ASP A 232 -18.24 13.35 -10.15
CA ASP A 232 -18.31 11.91 -9.83
C ASP A 232 -17.72 10.95 -10.91
N VAL A 233 -16.63 11.34 -11.57
CA VAL A 233 -16.07 10.65 -12.75
C VAL A 233 -15.51 9.26 -12.40
N ARG A 234 -15.76 8.28 -13.29
CA ARG A 234 -15.24 6.90 -13.21
C ARG A 234 -14.64 6.49 -14.55
N PHE A 235 -13.54 5.76 -14.54
CA PHE A 235 -12.80 5.36 -15.74
C PHE A 235 -12.81 3.85 -15.97
N HIS A 236 -12.66 3.45 -17.23
CA HIS A 236 -12.22 2.10 -17.59
C HIS A 236 -10.78 1.86 -17.09
N PRO A 237 -10.39 0.63 -16.68
CA PRO A 237 -9.01 0.30 -16.28
C PRO A 237 -7.92 0.65 -17.31
N CYS A 238 -8.30 0.86 -18.58
CA CYS A 238 -7.37 1.27 -19.63
C CYS A 238 -6.90 2.73 -19.56
N VAL A 239 -7.55 3.58 -18.76
CA VAL A 239 -7.21 5.01 -18.62
C VAL A 239 -6.14 5.19 -17.57
N ARG A 240 -4.98 5.72 -17.99
CA ARG A 240 -3.92 6.14 -17.08
C ARG A 240 -4.37 7.36 -16.27
N PHE A 241 -4.39 7.24 -14.94
CA PHE A 241 -4.94 8.28 -14.06
C PHE A 241 -4.09 9.57 -14.01
N ARG A 242 -2.75 9.49 -13.98
CA ARG A 242 -1.88 10.68 -13.84
C ARG A 242 -2.08 11.73 -14.95
N PRO A 243 -2.17 11.39 -16.25
CA PRO A 243 -2.53 12.36 -17.31
C PRO A 243 -3.88 13.06 -17.10
N TRP A 244 -4.87 12.37 -16.51
CA TRP A 244 -6.14 12.98 -16.13
C TRP A 244 -5.96 13.94 -14.95
N GLU A 245 -5.33 13.48 -13.87
CA GLU A 245 -5.09 14.25 -12.65
C GLU A 245 -4.32 15.56 -12.92
N SER A 246 -3.23 15.50 -13.69
CA SER A 246 -2.37 16.67 -13.95
C SER A 246 -2.86 17.57 -15.08
N HIS A 247 -3.53 17.03 -16.11
CA HIS A 247 -3.82 17.77 -17.34
C HIS A 247 -5.26 17.64 -17.88
N GLN A 248 -6.13 16.85 -17.22
CA GLN A 248 -7.49 16.51 -17.68
C GLN A 248 -7.51 15.85 -19.07
N ILE A 249 -6.45 15.11 -19.41
CA ILE A 249 -6.33 14.34 -20.67
C ILE A 249 -6.46 12.85 -20.35
N LEU A 250 -7.39 12.16 -21.02
CA LEU A 250 -7.45 10.70 -20.97
C LEU A 250 -6.32 10.15 -21.84
N SER A 251 -5.44 9.33 -21.27
CA SER A 251 -4.45 8.57 -22.06
C SER A 251 -4.65 7.08 -21.82
N PHE A 252 -4.87 6.31 -22.90
CA PHE A 252 -5.31 4.93 -22.81
C PHE A 252 -4.90 4.10 -24.02
N VAL A 253 -4.69 2.80 -23.80
CA VAL A 253 -4.67 1.80 -24.88
C VAL A 253 -6.06 1.15 -24.89
N PRO A 254 -6.93 1.41 -25.88
CA PRO A 254 -8.32 0.95 -25.87
C PRO A 254 -8.44 -0.58 -25.93
N PRO A 255 -9.40 -1.20 -25.23
CA PRO A 255 -9.98 -2.48 -25.64
C PRO A 255 -10.40 -2.44 -27.11
N ASP A 256 -10.43 -3.60 -27.74
CA ASP A 256 -10.83 -3.74 -29.14
C ASP A 256 -12.36 -3.92 -29.27
N GLY A 257 -12.97 -3.35 -30.30
CA GLY A 257 -14.43 -3.27 -30.43
C GLY A 257 -15.05 -2.16 -29.57
N GLN A 258 -16.30 -2.35 -29.14
CA GLN A 258 -17.08 -1.36 -28.39
C GLN A 258 -16.92 -1.54 -26.87
N PHE A 259 -16.52 -0.48 -26.17
CA PHE A 259 -16.39 -0.43 -24.72
C PHE A 259 -16.78 0.95 -24.15
N LYS A 260 -16.97 1.03 -22.83
CA LYS A 260 -17.17 2.30 -22.11
C LYS A 260 -15.84 2.80 -21.57
N LEU A 261 -15.37 3.97 -22.03
CA LEU A 261 -14.11 4.57 -21.62
C LEU A 261 -14.22 5.27 -20.25
N MET A 262 -15.33 5.97 -20.01
CA MET A 262 -15.64 6.61 -18.73
C MET A 262 -17.14 6.89 -18.58
N SER A 263 -17.56 7.10 -17.33
CA SER A 263 -18.86 7.65 -16.96
C SER A 263 -18.70 8.84 -16.03
N TYR A 264 -19.59 9.81 -16.10
CA TYR A 264 -19.57 11.04 -15.31
C TYR A 264 -20.98 11.49 -14.92
N ARG A 265 -21.07 12.44 -13.99
CA ARG A 265 -22.29 13.17 -13.63
C ARG A 265 -22.06 14.66 -13.86
N VAL A 266 -23.15 15.39 -14.12
CA VAL A 266 -23.12 16.86 -14.23
C VAL A 266 -24.10 17.45 -13.22
N ARG A 267 -23.56 18.22 -12.27
CA ARG A 267 -24.34 18.94 -11.27
C ARG A 267 -24.60 20.39 -11.73
N LYS A 268 -25.62 21.04 -11.16
CA LYS A 268 -25.97 22.48 -11.34
C LYS A 268 -26.63 22.88 -12.67
N LEU A 269 -27.17 21.95 -13.46
CA LEU A 269 -28.03 22.30 -14.60
C LEU A 269 -29.30 23.02 -14.12
N LYS A 270 -29.54 24.24 -14.63
CA LYS A 270 -30.61 25.14 -14.16
C LYS A 270 -31.90 25.06 -14.98
N SER A 271 -31.93 24.27 -16.04
CA SER A 271 -32.96 24.34 -17.06
C SER A 271 -33.18 22.99 -17.77
N THR A 272 -34.21 22.90 -18.62
CA THR A 272 -34.63 21.69 -19.33
C THR A 272 -34.90 22.03 -20.81
N PRO A 273 -34.64 21.12 -21.78
CA PRO A 273 -34.85 21.36 -23.22
C PRO A 273 -36.34 21.37 -23.63
N ILE A 274 -37.17 20.74 -22.80
CA ILE A 274 -38.62 20.61 -22.98
C ILE A 274 -39.30 21.12 -21.72
N TYR A 275 -40.47 21.73 -21.87
CA TYR A 275 -41.45 21.89 -20.80
C TYR A 275 -42.71 21.08 -21.11
N VAL A 276 -43.29 20.49 -20.07
CA VAL A 276 -44.58 19.81 -20.10
C VAL A 276 -45.43 20.39 -18.98
N LYS A 277 -46.66 20.81 -19.31
CA LYS A 277 -47.58 21.47 -18.38
C LYS A 277 -48.95 20.78 -18.41
N PRO A 278 -49.20 19.83 -17.49
CA PRO A 278 -50.51 19.20 -17.32
C PRO A 278 -51.43 20.06 -16.45
N GLN A 279 -52.68 20.20 -16.89
CA GLN A 279 -53.76 20.87 -16.17
C GLN A 279 -54.95 19.93 -16.07
N LEU A 280 -55.51 19.82 -14.87
CA LEU A 280 -56.66 18.98 -14.54
C LEU A 280 -57.70 19.87 -13.85
N ILE A 281 -58.90 19.92 -14.43
CA ILE A 281 -60.04 20.68 -13.90
C ILE A 281 -61.17 19.67 -13.65
N SER A 282 -61.57 19.48 -12.40
CA SER A 282 -62.69 18.59 -12.05
C SER A 282 -63.99 19.39 -11.92
N ASP A 283 -65.06 18.87 -12.51
CA ASP A 283 -66.41 19.45 -12.46
C ASP A 283 -67.46 18.33 -12.51
N GLY A 284 -68.38 18.32 -11.54
CA GLY A 284 -69.56 17.45 -11.51
C GLY A 284 -69.33 15.93 -11.71
N GLY A 285 -68.20 15.36 -11.25
CA GLY A 285 -67.86 13.94 -11.48
C GLY A 285 -67.19 13.65 -12.84
N THR A 286 -66.86 14.69 -13.61
CA THR A 286 -65.95 14.61 -14.75
C THR A 286 -64.66 15.36 -14.46
N CYS A 287 -63.59 15.07 -15.19
CA CYS A 287 -62.36 15.83 -15.12
C CYS A 287 -61.78 16.11 -16.51
N ARG A 288 -61.66 17.39 -16.88
CA ARG A 288 -61.01 17.82 -18.11
C ARG A 288 -59.50 17.80 -17.92
N LEU A 289 -58.82 17.00 -18.73
CA LEU A 289 -57.36 16.98 -18.85
C LEU A 289 -56.92 17.88 -20.02
N SER A 290 -55.83 18.61 -19.82
CA SER A 290 -55.11 19.35 -20.87
C SER A 290 -53.62 19.23 -20.61
N VAL A 291 -52.83 18.78 -21.59
CA VAL A 291 -51.36 18.65 -21.47
C VAL A 291 -50.71 19.41 -22.62
N LEU A 292 -49.98 20.47 -22.28
CA LEU A 292 -49.20 21.27 -23.24
C LEU A 292 -47.72 20.86 -23.20
N VAL A 293 -47.10 20.68 -24.37
CA VAL A 293 -45.68 20.35 -24.51
C VAL A 293 -45.02 21.39 -25.43
N GLY A 294 -43.80 21.81 -25.11
CA GLY A 294 -43.03 22.70 -25.98
C GLY A 294 -41.55 22.77 -25.63
N ILE A 295 -40.78 23.39 -26.51
CA ILE A 295 -39.34 23.61 -26.32
C ILE A 295 -39.13 24.70 -25.25
N ARG A 296 -38.13 24.53 -24.39
CA ARG A 296 -37.62 25.53 -23.45
C ARG A 296 -36.10 25.49 -23.55
N ASN A 297 -35.40 26.62 -23.64
CA ASN A 297 -33.94 26.64 -23.83
C ASN A 297 -33.51 25.79 -25.05
N ASP A 298 -33.85 26.24 -26.26
CA ASP A 298 -33.59 25.51 -27.51
C ASP A 298 -32.10 25.07 -27.61
N PRO A 299 -31.80 23.76 -27.69
CA PRO A 299 -30.43 23.24 -27.78
C PRO A 299 -29.80 23.43 -29.17
N GLY A 300 -30.50 24.08 -30.12
CA GLY A 300 -29.98 24.37 -31.47
C GLY A 300 -29.94 23.15 -32.40
N LYS A 301 -30.45 22.00 -31.96
CA LYS A 301 -30.63 20.77 -32.73
C LYS A 301 -32.05 20.23 -32.56
N MET A 302 -32.45 19.35 -33.48
CA MET A 302 -33.79 18.79 -33.49
C MET A 302 -34.04 17.89 -32.27
N ILE A 303 -35.13 18.18 -31.54
CA ILE A 303 -35.69 17.30 -30.53
C ILE A 303 -36.70 16.37 -31.23
N ASP A 304 -36.46 15.06 -31.12
CA ASP A 304 -37.20 14.00 -31.79
C ASP A 304 -37.58 12.89 -30.79
N SER A 305 -38.36 11.90 -31.21
CA SER A 305 -38.85 10.79 -30.36
C SER A 305 -39.60 11.25 -29.10
N VAL A 306 -40.20 12.44 -29.12
CA VAL A 306 -40.88 13.03 -27.98
C VAL A 306 -42.16 12.26 -27.65
N THR A 307 -42.26 11.81 -26.40
CA THR A 307 -43.37 11.02 -25.87
C THR A 307 -43.77 11.53 -24.50
N VAL A 308 -45.06 11.42 -24.16
CA VAL A 308 -45.56 11.66 -22.80
C VAL A 308 -46.39 10.45 -22.37
N GLN A 309 -46.01 9.80 -21.27
CA GLN A 309 -46.67 8.63 -20.71
C GLN A 309 -47.21 8.94 -19.31
N PHE A 310 -48.43 8.51 -19.01
CA PHE A 310 -49.01 8.59 -17.66
C PHE A 310 -50.05 7.49 -17.46
N GLN A 311 -50.21 7.03 -16.22
CA GLN A 311 -51.27 6.08 -15.87
C GLN A 311 -52.51 6.83 -15.40
N LEU A 312 -53.69 6.43 -15.89
CA LEU A 312 -54.96 6.94 -15.38
C LEU A 312 -55.21 6.41 -13.96
N PRO A 313 -55.66 7.24 -13.00
CA PRO A 313 -56.07 6.77 -11.68
C PRO A 313 -57.15 5.68 -11.76
N PRO A 314 -57.19 4.72 -10.80
CA PRO A 314 -58.07 3.55 -10.89
C PRO A 314 -59.55 3.91 -11.00
N PHE A 315 -59.98 4.98 -10.31
CA PHE A 315 -61.32 5.57 -10.30
C PHE A 315 -61.69 6.38 -11.56
N ILE A 316 -60.89 6.34 -12.63
CA ILE A 316 -61.32 6.79 -13.96
C ILE A 316 -62.01 5.62 -14.69
N LEU A 317 -63.31 5.76 -14.97
CA LEU A 317 -64.10 4.74 -15.67
C LEU A 317 -63.77 4.70 -17.16
N SER A 318 -63.70 5.87 -17.79
CA SER A 318 -63.32 6.03 -19.20
C SER A 318 -62.58 7.35 -19.43
N ALA A 319 -61.84 7.42 -20.54
CA ALA A 319 -61.06 8.58 -20.93
C ALA A 319 -61.18 8.77 -22.45
N ASP A 320 -61.73 9.91 -22.87
CA ASP A 320 -61.70 10.38 -24.26
C ASP A 320 -60.65 11.48 -24.36
N LEU A 321 -59.59 11.23 -25.14
CA LEU A 321 -58.38 12.05 -25.21
C LEU A 321 -57.97 12.28 -26.66
N THR A 322 -57.86 13.54 -27.08
CA THR A 322 -57.45 13.93 -28.43
C THR A 322 -56.22 14.83 -28.39
N SER A 323 -55.44 14.86 -29.47
CA SER A 323 -54.24 15.69 -29.60
C SER A 323 -54.26 16.53 -30.87
N ASN A 324 -53.72 17.75 -30.79
CA ASN A 324 -53.56 18.63 -31.96
C ASN A 324 -52.38 18.21 -32.87
N HIS A 325 -51.52 17.30 -32.37
CA HIS A 325 -50.29 16.81 -33.00
C HIS A 325 -49.90 15.47 -32.36
N GLY A 326 -49.32 14.55 -33.14
CA GLY A 326 -49.01 13.19 -32.66
C GLY A 326 -50.25 12.34 -32.41
N THR A 327 -50.04 11.09 -31.96
CA THR A 327 -51.09 10.10 -31.68
C THR A 327 -51.20 9.79 -30.20
N VAL A 328 -52.43 9.57 -29.71
CA VAL A 328 -52.71 9.17 -28.33
C VAL A 328 -53.25 7.74 -28.33
N ASN A 329 -52.62 6.86 -27.56
CA ASN A 329 -53.04 5.47 -27.37
C ASN A 329 -53.28 5.21 -25.88
N ILE A 330 -54.33 4.44 -25.57
CA ILE A 330 -54.61 3.98 -24.21
C ILE A 330 -54.44 2.46 -24.21
N LEU A 331 -53.42 1.97 -23.49
CA LEU A 331 -53.09 0.56 -23.40
C LEU A 331 -53.84 -0.16 -22.28
N SER A 332 -53.78 -1.49 -22.29
CA SER A 332 -54.15 -2.33 -21.16
C SER A 332 -53.46 -1.86 -19.87
N LYS A 333 -54.14 -2.02 -18.72
CA LYS A 333 -53.79 -1.41 -17.41
C LYS A 333 -54.00 0.12 -17.28
N LYS A 334 -54.75 0.73 -18.21
CA LYS A 334 -55.12 2.17 -18.24
C LYS A 334 -53.92 3.13 -18.39
N THR A 335 -52.88 2.72 -19.12
CA THR A 335 -51.71 3.57 -19.41
C THR A 335 -51.94 4.38 -20.68
N CYS A 336 -51.90 5.71 -20.58
CA CYS A 336 -51.95 6.62 -21.72
C CYS A 336 -50.54 6.91 -22.23
N ILE A 337 -50.34 6.78 -23.54
CA ILE A 337 -49.10 7.15 -24.23
C ILE A 337 -49.44 8.13 -25.36
N TRP A 338 -48.77 9.28 -25.37
CA TRP A 338 -48.87 10.28 -26.42
C TRP A 338 -47.54 10.36 -27.18
N SER A 339 -47.57 9.93 -28.44
CA SER A 339 -46.41 9.96 -29.34
C SER A 339 -46.43 11.23 -30.19
N ILE A 340 -45.69 12.24 -29.73
CA ILE A 340 -45.54 13.53 -30.43
C ILE A 340 -44.52 13.40 -31.57
N GLY A 341 -43.45 12.63 -31.35
CA GLY A 341 -42.33 12.49 -32.28
C GLY A 341 -41.48 13.76 -32.33
N ARG A 342 -41.78 14.65 -33.28
CA ARG A 342 -41.06 15.92 -33.48
C ARG A 342 -41.91 17.07 -32.95
N ILE A 343 -41.30 18.04 -32.27
CA ILE A 343 -42.01 19.26 -31.86
C ILE A 343 -41.98 20.26 -33.04
N PRO A 344 -43.13 20.61 -33.66
CA PRO A 344 -43.18 21.64 -34.69
C PRO A 344 -42.88 23.04 -34.12
N LYS A 345 -42.37 23.94 -34.96
CA LYS A 345 -41.89 25.28 -34.54
C LYS A 345 -43.00 26.32 -34.48
N ASP A 346 -44.08 26.04 -35.18
CA ASP A 346 -45.17 26.95 -35.57
C ASP A 346 -46.41 26.84 -34.67
N LYS A 347 -46.58 25.72 -33.95
CA LYS A 347 -47.64 25.53 -32.95
C LYS A 347 -47.24 24.51 -31.89
N ALA A 348 -47.45 24.81 -30.60
CA ALA A 348 -47.13 23.88 -29.52
C ALA A 348 -48.06 22.63 -29.53
N PRO A 349 -47.52 21.40 -29.44
CA PRO A 349 -48.30 20.19 -29.21
C PRO A 349 -49.15 20.27 -27.93
N SER A 350 -50.43 19.92 -28.04
CA SER A 350 -51.37 19.84 -26.91
C SER A 350 -52.29 18.64 -27.02
N MET A 351 -52.40 17.85 -25.96
CA MET A 351 -53.49 16.90 -25.73
C MET A 351 -54.59 17.56 -24.90
N SER A 352 -55.86 17.28 -25.19
CA SER A 352 -56.97 17.60 -24.28
C SER A 352 -58.10 16.59 -24.38
N GLY A 353 -58.88 16.44 -23.31
CA GLY A 353 -60.02 15.54 -23.31
C GLY A 353 -60.74 15.45 -21.96
N ILE A 354 -61.65 14.48 -21.83
CA ILE A 354 -62.53 14.29 -20.69
C ILE A 354 -62.29 12.91 -20.08
N LEU A 355 -62.07 12.90 -18.77
CA LEU A 355 -61.99 11.70 -17.93
C LEU A 355 -63.31 11.58 -17.14
N VAL A 356 -63.96 10.42 -17.19
CA VAL A 356 -65.17 10.14 -16.39
C VAL A 356 -64.73 9.51 -15.07
N VAL A 357 -65.15 10.10 -13.95
CA VAL A 357 -64.81 9.62 -12.60
C VAL A 357 -65.89 8.68 -12.09
N GLU A 358 -65.50 7.75 -11.23
CA GLU A 358 -66.40 6.80 -10.55
C GLU A 358 -67.47 7.51 -9.69
N THR A 359 -68.69 6.95 -9.70
CA THR A 359 -69.88 7.53 -9.05
C THR A 359 -69.69 7.65 -7.53
N GLY A 360 -69.66 8.90 -7.03
CA GLY A 360 -69.42 9.23 -5.63
C GLY A 360 -68.20 10.12 -5.38
N LEU A 361 -67.35 10.33 -6.39
CA LEU A 361 -66.20 11.23 -6.32
C LEU A 361 -66.42 12.50 -7.17
N GLU A 362 -66.71 13.63 -6.50
CA GLU A 362 -66.90 14.92 -7.18
C GLU A 362 -65.62 15.48 -7.84
N ARG A 363 -64.43 15.11 -7.34
CA ARG A 363 -63.14 15.70 -7.73
C ARG A 363 -61.99 14.71 -7.79
N LEU A 364 -61.05 14.96 -8.71
CA LEU A 364 -59.85 14.16 -8.89
C LEU A 364 -58.77 14.56 -7.87
N HIS A 365 -58.69 13.83 -6.75
CA HIS A 365 -57.75 14.14 -5.66
C HIS A 365 -56.30 13.67 -5.90
N VAL A 366 -56.06 12.88 -6.96
CA VAL A 366 -54.72 12.42 -7.36
C VAL A 366 -54.37 13.02 -8.72
N PHE A 367 -53.20 13.66 -8.79
CA PHE A 367 -52.61 14.12 -10.04
C PHE A 367 -51.62 13.05 -10.52
N PRO A 368 -51.81 12.45 -11.70
CA PRO A 368 -50.92 11.40 -12.21
C PRO A 368 -49.52 11.96 -12.52
N SER A 369 -48.50 11.11 -12.39
CA SER A 369 -47.14 11.42 -12.85
C SER A 369 -47.06 11.31 -14.38
N PHE A 370 -46.50 12.32 -15.04
CA PHE A 370 -46.27 12.32 -16.48
C PHE A 370 -44.78 12.12 -16.76
N GLN A 371 -44.42 10.93 -17.22
CA GLN A 371 -43.08 10.60 -17.67
C GLN A 371 -42.88 11.12 -19.10
N VAL A 372 -41.71 11.68 -19.41
CA VAL A 372 -41.43 12.34 -20.70
C VAL A 372 -40.22 11.73 -21.38
N GLY A 373 -40.41 11.05 -22.51
CA GLY A 373 -39.32 10.58 -23.36
C GLY A 373 -38.93 11.63 -24.41
N PHE A 374 -37.64 11.76 -24.73
CA PHE A 374 -37.15 12.53 -25.88
C PHE A 374 -35.74 12.09 -26.29
N ARG A 375 -35.32 12.48 -27.50
CA ARG A 375 -33.96 12.28 -28.04
C ARG A 375 -33.47 13.52 -28.78
N ILE A 376 -32.19 13.86 -28.61
CA ILE A 376 -31.49 14.96 -29.30
C ILE A 376 -30.20 14.39 -29.89
N MET A 377 -30.04 14.50 -31.21
CA MET A 377 -28.82 14.07 -31.91
C MET A 377 -27.86 15.25 -32.10
N GLY A 378 -26.57 15.02 -31.84
CA GLY A 378 -25.50 16.00 -32.02
C GLY A 378 -25.41 17.06 -30.92
N VAL A 379 -25.89 16.75 -29.70
CA VAL A 379 -25.79 17.60 -28.50
C VAL A 379 -25.51 16.74 -27.26
N ALA A 380 -24.63 17.24 -26.41
CA ALA A 380 -24.59 16.95 -24.97
C ALA A 380 -25.13 18.20 -24.25
N LEU A 381 -26.21 18.07 -23.47
CA LEU A 381 -26.86 19.20 -22.80
C LEU A 381 -26.01 19.79 -21.65
N SER A 382 -24.99 19.07 -21.19
CA SER A 382 -23.94 19.61 -20.32
C SER A 382 -23.08 20.70 -21.00
N GLY A 383 -23.05 20.73 -22.34
CA GLY A 383 -22.11 21.52 -23.12
C GLY A 383 -20.71 20.90 -23.27
N LEU A 384 -20.49 19.67 -22.77
CA LEU A 384 -19.23 18.96 -22.97
C LEU A 384 -19.02 18.65 -24.46
N GLN A 385 -17.79 18.89 -24.94
CA GLN A 385 -17.36 18.57 -26.30
C GLN A 385 -15.97 17.93 -26.24
N ILE A 386 -15.69 17.04 -27.20
CA ILE A 386 -14.36 16.46 -27.39
C ILE A 386 -13.53 17.48 -28.17
N ASP A 387 -12.40 17.86 -27.59
CA ASP A 387 -11.45 18.82 -28.17
C ASP A 387 -10.49 18.11 -29.14
N LYS A 388 -9.89 17.01 -28.69
CA LYS A 388 -8.89 16.27 -29.47
C LYS A 388 -8.97 14.76 -29.23
N LEU A 389 -8.54 14.00 -30.23
CA LEU A 389 -8.23 12.58 -30.14
C LEU A 389 -7.05 12.28 -31.06
N ASP A 390 -5.91 11.90 -30.50
CA ASP A 390 -4.69 11.59 -31.24
C ASP A 390 -4.16 10.19 -30.91
N LEU A 391 -3.33 9.66 -31.80
CA LEU A 391 -2.51 8.46 -31.61
C LEU A 391 -1.06 8.91 -31.43
N LYS A 392 -0.36 8.41 -30.40
CA LYS A 392 1.02 8.83 -30.09
C LYS A 392 2.11 8.14 -30.90
N ILE A 393 1.85 6.92 -31.40
CA ILE A 393 2.86 6.03 -31.97
C ILE A 393 2.50 5.78 -33.44
N GLU A 394 3.50 6.03 -34.31
CA GLU A 394 3.46 5.96 -35.78
C GLU A 394 2.47 6.90 -36.52
N PRO A 395 2.86 7.43 -37.70
CA PRO A 395 2.01 8.31 -38.51
C PRO A 395 0.92 7.54 -39.30
N CYS A 396 0.42 6.43 -38.77
CA CYS A 396 -0.64 5.65 -39.40
C CYS A 396 -1.93 6.48 -39.45
N ARG A 397 -2.40 6.78 -40.68
CA ARG A 397 -3.71 7.42 -40.88
C ARG A 397 -4.81 6.48 -40.35
N PHE A 398 -5.49 6.91 -39.29
CA PHE A 398 -6.70 6.27 -38.79
C PHE A 398 -7.88 7.23 -38.89
N TYR A 399 -9.08 6.69 -39.12
CA TYR A 399 -10.30 7.48 -39.16
C TYR A 399 -10.80 7.73 -37.74
N LYS A 400 -11.09 9.00 -37.40
CA LYS A 400 -11.73 9.38 -36.13
C LYS A 400 -13.10 10.00 -36.37
N GLY A 401 -14.12 9.50 -35.68
CA GLY A 401 -15.48 10.00 -35.74
C GLY A 401 -16.03 10.31 -34.34
N PHE A 402 -16.79 11.40 -34.24
CA PHE A 402 -17.37 11.86 -32.98
C PHE A 402 -18.90 12.01 -33.11
N ARG A 403 -19.64 11.54 -32.10
CA ARG A 403 -21.09 11.73 -31.99
C ARG A 403 -21.45 12.17 -30.57
N ALA A 404 -22.50 12.98 -30.46
CA ALA A 404 -23.13 13.27 -29.18
C ALA A 404 -24.62 12.93 -29.27
N LEU A 405 -25.18 12.43 -28.18
CA LEU A 405 -26.55 11.98 -28.04
C LEU A 405 -27.03 12.37 -26.65
N THR A 406 -28.10 13.17 -26.55
CA THR A 406 -28.84 13.31 -25.29
C THR A 406 -30.19 12.61 -25.38
N ARG A 407 -30.58 11.88 -24.34
CA ARG A 407 -31.91 11.28 -24.18
C ARG A 407 -32.51 11.57 -22.81
N ALA A 408 -33.82 11.42 -22.68
CA ALA A 408 -34.46 11.40 -21.36
C ALA A 408 -33.99 10.18 -20.55
N GLY A 409 -33.61 10.41 -19.29
CA GLY A 409 -33.55 9.38 -18.24
C GLY A 409 -34.89 9.37 -17.48
N GLN A 410 -34.83 9.54 -16.16
CA GLN A 410 -36.03 9.75 -15.35
C GLN A 410 -36.49 11.22 -15.42
N PHE A 411 -37.27 11.55 -16.46
CA PHE A 411 -37.91 12.86 -16.63
C PHE A 411 -39.40 12.80 -16.27
N ASP A 412 -39.77 13.30 -15.09
CA ASP A 412 -41.12 13.22 -14.52
C ASP A 412 -41.74 14.60 -14.22
N VAL A 413 -43.02 14.77 -14.54
CA VAL A 413 -43.84 15.89 -14.03
C VAL A 413 -44.80 15.39 -12.94
N VAL A 414 -44.71 15.98 -11.75
CA VAL A 414 -45.40 15.53 -10.53
C VAL A 414 -46.06 16.68 -9.76
N SER A 415 -47.03 16.35 -8.90
CA SER A 415 -47.75 17.31 -8.07
C SER A 415 -47.36 17.17 -6.60
N PHE A 416 -46.53 18.09 -6.09
CA PHE A 416 -46.10 18.11 -4.70
C PHE A 416 -47.20 18.63 -3.75
N VAL A 417 -48.31 17.88 -3.61
CA VAL A 417 -49.47 18.21 -2.76
C VAL A 417 -49.70 17.16 -1.67
N LYS A 418 -48.62 16.65 -1.06
CA LYS A 418 -48.59 16.07 0.32
C LYS A 418 -47.18 15.58 0.68
N PHE A 419 -46.32 16.43 1.25
CA PHE A 419 -45.20 15.96 2.10
C PHE A 419 -44.79 16.89 3.25
N ARG A 420 -45.35 18.11 3.33
CA ARG A 420 -45.05 19.09 4.41
C ARG A 420 -45.53 18.69 5.81
N LEU A 421 -46.30 17.59 5.94
CA LEU A 421 -46.70 16.98 7.22
C LEU A 421 -45.93 15.69 7.56
N CYS A 422 -45.33 15.03 6.56
CA CYS A 422 -44.44 13.88 6.84
C CYS A 422 -43.06 14.35 7.28
N CYS A 423 -42.50 15.41 6.68
CA CYS A 423 -41.17 15.94 7.05
C CYS A 423 -41.08 16.63 8.43
N HIS A 424 -42.16 16.69 9.20
CA HIS A 424 -42.07 16.96 10.65
C HIS A 424 -42.15 15.65 11.45
N SER A 425 -43.13 14.79 11.15
CA SER A 425 -43.28 13.48 11.80
C SER A 425 -42.04 12.58 11.62
N TYR A 426 -41.48 12.46 10.42
CA TYR A 426 -40.25 11.71 10.17
C TYR A 426 -39.01 12.36 10.78
N PHE A 427 -38.91 13.70 10.85
CA PHE A 427 -37.78 14.32 11.54
C PHE A 427 -37.88 14.12 13.06
N PHE A 428 -39.08 14.17 13.64
CA PHE A 428 -39.30 13.80 15.04
C PHE A 428 -39.08 12.31 15.30
N LEU A 429 -39.51 11.42 14.40
CA LEU A 429 -39.30 9.98 14.56
C LEU A 429 -37.83 9.59 14.38
N ILE A 430 -37.13 10.16 13.40
CA ILE A 430 -35.69 9.93 13.19
C ILE A 430 -34.88 10.58 14.33
N MET A 431 -35.18 11.80 14.78
CA MET A 431 -34.48 12.39 15.94
C MET A 431 -34.73 11.60 17.23
N ASN A 432 -35.96 11.14 17.49
CA ASN A 432 -36.22 10.30 18.67
C ASN A 432 -35.63 8.89 18.53
N THR A 433 -35.60 8.30 17.33
CA THR A 433 -34.99 6.98 17.10
C THR A 433 -33.46 7.06 17.19
N ILE A 434 -32.84 8.13 16.69
CA ILE A 434 -31.42 8.43 16.93
C ILE A 434 -31.17 8.67 18.42
N ALA A 435 -32.05 9.37 19.14
CA ALA A 435 -31.95 9.54 20.59
C ALA A 435 -32.14 8.22 21.38
N LEU A 436 -32.97 7.29 20.91
CA LEU A 436 -33.17 5.97 21.52
C LEU A 436 -32.01 5.01 21.22
N ILE A 437 -31.49 4.99 19.99
CA ILE A 437 -30.31 4.20 19.61
C ILE A 437 -29.08 4.72 20.34
N ARG A 438 -28.87 6.04 20.39
CA ARG A 438 -27.78 6.69 21.17
C ARG A 438 -27.91 6.48 22.68
N ASN A 439 -29.09 6.12 23.20
CA ASN A 439 -29.28 5.72 24.61
C ASN A 439 -29.27 4.21 24.85
N ARG A 440 -29.37 3.35 23.81
CA ARG A 440 -29.15 1.90 23.95
C ARG A 440 -27.67 1.51 23.81
N ALA A 441 -26.89 2.24 23.01
CA ALA A 441 -25.47 2.00 22.80
C ALA A 441 -24.53 2.63 23.87
N MET A 442 -24.99 2.94 25.09
CA MET A 442 -24.10 3.19 26.23
C MET A 442 -24.82 3.22 27.60
N LYS A 443 -24.79 2.11 28.36
CA LYS A 443 -24.61 2.09 29.84
C LYS A 443 -24.54 0.70 30.49
N SER A 444 -23.41 0.02 30.25
CA SER A 444 -22.57 -0.46 31.35
C SER A 444 -21.17 0.07 31.00
N ILE A 445 -20.39 0.74 31.85
CA ILE A 445 -20.38 0.89 33.32
C ILE A 445 -20.20 2.38 33.70
N ARG A 446 -20.81 2.87 34.79
CA ARG A 446 -20.23 3.84 35.78
C ARG A 446 -21.23 4.31 36.85
N ARG A 447 -20.83 4.25 38.13
CA ARG A 447 -21.42 4.96 39.28
C ARG A 447 -20.34 5.13 40.38
N ILE A 448 -20.48 6.11 41.29
CA ILE A 448 -19.48 6.58 42.31
C ILE A 448 -18.28 7.32 41.66
N LEU A 449 -17.80 8.50 42.08
CA LEU A 449 -18.33 9.68 42.84
C LEU A 449 -17.74 10.94 42.13
N ILE A 450 -18.42 12.07 41.92
CA ILE A 450 -18.87 13.15 42.83
C ILE A 450 -17.75 13.96 43.54
N SER A 451 -17.51 15.19 43.05
CA SER A 451 -17.59 16.47 43.82
C SER A 451 -17.43 17.67 42.83
N SER A 452 -18.40 18.59 42.70
CA SER A 452 -18.49 19.93 43.38
C SER A 452 -17.52 21.00 42.81
N ARG A 453 -17.85 22.29 42.56
CA ARG A 453 -19.02 23.21 42.78
C ARG A 453 -18.80 24.50 41.94
N ASN A 454 -19.67 25.50 41.73
CA ASN A 454 -21.12 25.78 41.97
C ASN A 454 -21.81 25.88 40.56
N SER A 455 -22.75 26.74 40.12
CA SER A 455 -23.67 27.81 40.62
C SER A 455 -24.84 27.91 39.60
N SER A 456 -26.13 28.27 39.81
CA SER A 456 -26.95 28.94 40.85
C SER A 456 -27.02 30.50 40.79
N PRO A 457 -28.19 31.18 41.03
CA PRO A 457 -29.43 30.64 41.62
C PRO A 457 -30.84 31.15 41.14
N PHE A 458 -31.89 30.48 41.64
CA PHE A 458 -33.30 30.91 41.89
C PHE A 458 -34.33 31.09 40.74
N PRO A 459 -35.66 30.92 40.99
CA PRO A 459 -36.32 30.05 41.99
C PRO A 459 -37.65 29.33 41.57
N SER A 460 -38.14 28.41 42.44
CA SER A 460 -39.57 28.09 42.77
C SER A 460 -40.55 27.48 41.74
N THR A 461 -41.50 26.56 42.06
CA THR A 461 -41.68 25.49 43.11
C THR A 461 -42.83 24.52 42.65
N PRO A 462 -43.19 23.39 43.34
CA PRO A 462 -43.65 22.16 42.66
C PRO A 462 -45.07 21.62 42.98
N ALA A 463 -45.50 20.57 42.26
CA ALA A 463 -46.50 19.53 42.67
C ALA A 463 -46.55 18.37 41.64
N ASN A 464 -47.12 17.16 41.88
CA ASN A 464 -47.02 16.23 43.02
C ASN A 464 -47.59 14.82 42.62
N TYR A 465 -47.38 13.79 43.45
CA TYR A 465 -48.06 12.45 43.50
C TYR A 465 -47.86 11.36 42.42
N ASP A 466 -47.22 10.26 42.84
CA ASP A 466 -47.68 8.85 42.96
C ASP A 466 -48.62 8.21 41.91
N TYR A 467 -48.28 6.99 41.46
CA TYR A 467 -48.76 5.75 42.10
C TYR A 467 -48.01 4.48 41.63
N SER A 468 -48.21 3.36 42.32
CA SER A 468 -47.82 2.00 41.92
C SER A 468 -48.90 1.01 42.37
N PRO A 469 -49.02 -0.16 41.73
CA PRO A 469 -48.87 -1.38 42.53
C PRO A 469 -48.14 -2.54 41.84
N SER A 470 -47.86 -3.58 42.62
CA SER A 470 -47.21 -4.83 42.24
C SER A 470 -48.20 -6.00 42.18
N ILE A 471 -47.74 -7.16 41.69
CA ILE A 471 -48.24 -8.51 42.03
C ILE A 471 -47.06 -9.50 41.89
N ALA A 472 -47.06 -10.59 42.65
CA ALA A 472 -45.99 -11.59 42.67
C ALA A 472 -46.53 -13.02 42.93
N ASN A 473 -45.82 -14.05 42.45
CA ASN A 473 -45.92 -15.50 42.79
C ASN A 473 -45.03 -16.30 41.81
N ASN A 474 -44.45 -17.48 42.09
CA ASN A 474 -43.95 -18.03 43.36
C ASN A 474 -42.86 -19.13 43.09
N LEU A 475 -42.27 -19.70 44.15
CA LEU A 475 -41.15 -20.68 44.19
C LEU A 475 -41.55 -22.13 43.74
N PRO A 476 -40.63 -23.16 43.58
CA PRO A 476 -39.35 -23.36 44.30
C PRO A 476 -38.12 -23.94 43.53
N LYS A 477 -37.02 -24.14 44.28
CA LYS A 477 -35.81 -24.93 43.95
C LYS A 477 -35.63 -26.08 44.95
N PRO A 478 -34.83 -27.12 44.64
CA PRO A 478 -34.08 -27.90 45.63
C PRO A 478 -32.62 -27.40 45.80
N ARG A 479 -32.02 -27.71 46.94
CA ARG A 479 -30.63 -27.40 47.37
C ARG A 479 -30.21 -28.44 48.43
N PHE A 480 -28.99 -28.95 48.39
CA PHE A 480 -28.18 -29.36 49.56
C PHE A 480 -26.70 -29.04 49.19
N ASN A 481 -25.90 -28.25 49.94
CA ASN A 481 -25.40 -28.38 51.33
C ASN A 481 -24.22 -29.38 51.42
N HIS A 482 -23.13 -29.18 52.17
CA HIS A 482 -22.62 -28.11 53.08
C HIS A 482 -21.06 -28.04 52.90
N HIS A 483 -20.21 -27.20 53.52
CA HIS A 483 -20.19 -26.57 54.85
C HIS A 483 -19.46 -25.21 54.87
N HIS A 484 -19.67 -24.49 55.98
CA HIS A 484 -18.85 -23.38 56.49
C HIS A 484 -18.50 -23.71 57.96
N PRO A 485 -17.46 -23.12 58.56
CA PRO A 485 -17.72 -21.94 59.39
C PRO A 485 -16.65 -20.83 59.32
N MET A 486 -16.98 -19.68 59.93
CA MET A 486 -16.07 -18.56 60.21
C MET A 486 -15.34 -18.81 61.55
N GLN A 487 -14.24 -18.08 61.81
CA GLN A 487 -14.28 -17.02 62.85
C GLN A 487 -13.10 -16.03 62.76
N MET A 488 -13.33 -14.83 63.31
CA MET A 488 -12.44 -13.67 63.32
C MET A 488 -12.68 -12.88 64.62
N HIS A 489 -11.65 -12.62 65.42
CA HIS A 489 -11.61 -11.80 66.67
C HIS A 489 -10.11 -11.47 66.96
N ARG A 490 -9.65 -10.38 67.63
CA ARG A 490 -10.23 -9.15 68.23
C ARG A 490 -9.07 -8.14 68.51
N ILE A 491 -9.11 -6.85 68.12
CA ILE A 491 -9.61 -5.62 68.82
C ILE A 491 -8.58 -4.78 69.66
N LYS A 492 -8.79 -3.43 69.65
CA LYS A 492 -8.11 -2.30 70.40
C LYS A 492 -6.76 -1.78 69.83
N GLY A 493 -6.45 -0.46 69.88
CA GLY A 493 -7.28 0.72 70.24
C GLY A 493 -6.48 2.05 70.44
N ASN A 494 -7.17 3.21 70.45
CA ASN A 494 -6.70 4.62 70.65
C ASN A 494 -5.85 5.24 69.50
N ALA A 495 -5.75 6.57 69.25
CA ALA A 495 -6.52 7.82 69.49
C ALA A 495 -5.78 8.98 68.74
N GLN A 496 -6.20 10.23 68.45
CA GLN A 496 -7.44 11.03 68.26
C GLN A 496 -6.97 12.55 68.12
N LYS A 497 -7.70 13.44 67.40
CA LYS A 497 -7.53 14.94 67.22
C LYS A 497 -6.61 15.39 66.05
N PHE A 498 -6.86 16.39 65.15
CA PHE A 498 -7.54 17.74 65.11
C PHE A 498 -6.66 18.91 65.66
N PHE A 499 -6.45 20.11 65.05
CA PHE A 499 -6.95 20.90 63.85
C PHE A 499 -5.76 21.70 63.20
N GLY A 500 -5.82 22.56 62.14
CA GLY A 500 -6.82 22.84 61.08
C GLY A 500 -6.98 24.35 60.64
N PHE A 501 -6.68 24.71 59.35
CA PHE A 501 -6.98 25.99 58.62
C PHE A 501 -6.30 27.33 59.10
N PRO A 502 -6.35 28.50 58.39
CA PRO A 502 -6.83 28.88 57.02
C PRO A 502 -5.92 29.82 56.13
N SER A 503 -6.34 30.10 54.87
CA SER A 503 -6.26 31.39 54.08
C SER A 503 -4.91 32.17 53.84
N SER A 504 -4.69 33.01 52.81
CA SER A 504 -5.36 33.32 51.51
C SER A 504 -4.53 34.31 50.64
N ASN A 505 -4.76 34.34 49.32
CA ASN A 505 -4.61 35.45 48.34
C ASN A 505 -3.52 36.54 48.49
N LEU A 506 -2.68 36.72 47.44
CA LEU A 506 -2.58 38.00 46.68
C LEU A 506 -1.76 37.86 45.38
N ALA A 507 -1.83 38.87 44.51
CA ALA A 507 -1.16 38.96 43.20
C ALA A 507 -0.10 40.10 43.20
N PRO A 508 0.83 40.16 42.21
CA PRO A 508 2.12 40.84 42.39
C PRO A 508 2.20 42.28 41.82
N LEU A 509 3.18 43.06 42.31
CA LEU A 509 4.21 43.76 41.49
C LEU A 509 5.09 44.73 42.32
N SER A 510 6.40 44.47 42.40
CA SER A 510 7.46 45.51 42.55
C SER A 510 8.87 44.93 42.40
N MET A 511 9.63 45.37 41.41
CA MET A 511 11.11 45.25 41.34
C MET A 511 11.75 46.48 42.01
N PRO A 512 12.98 46.39 42.55
CA PRO A 512 14.14 46.79 41.74
C PRO A 512 15.48 46.04 42.02
N PHE A 513 16.41 46.14 41.05
CA PHE A 513 17.89 46.34 41.11
C PHE A 513 18.71 45.88 42.36
N SER A 514 19.96 45.37 42.24
CA SER A 514 20.86 45.17 41.07
C SER A 514 22.14 44.36 41.43
N LEU A 515 22.81 43.77 40.44
CA LEU A 515 24.20 43.26 40.54
C LEU A 515 25.23 44.31 40.12
N ILE A 516 26.46 44.23 40.66
CA ILE A 516 27.68 44.85 40.09
C ILE A 516 28.87 43.87 40.16
N THR A 517 29.38 43.51 38.96
CA THR A 517 30.72 43.06 38.50
C THR A 517 31.83 42.58 39.46
N SER A 518 32.60 41.55 39.02
CA SER A 518 34.00 41.74 38.55
C SER A 518 34.62 40.51 37.82
N ASN A 519 35.47 40.81 36.82
CA ASN A 519 36.06 39.98 35.75
C ASN A 519 36.98 38.79 36.12
N GLY A 520 37.30 37.97 35.10
CA GLY A 520 38.51 37.14 34.97
C GLY A 520 38.65 36.55 33.55
N ASP A 521 39.80 36.74 32.88
CA ASP A 521 40.03 36.45 31.44
C ASP A 521 40.62 35.06 31.13
N VAL A 522 40.59 34.64 29.85
CA VAL A 522 41.73 34.06 29.08
C VAL A 522 41.39 34.04 27.57
N SER A 523 42.40 33.88 26.70
CA SER A 523 42.45 34.45 25.34
C SER A 523 42.20 33.50 24.15
N THR A 524 41.93 34.10 22.98
CA THR A 524 41.83 33.46 21.66
C THR A 524 43.16 33.44 20.89
N PHE A 525 43.32 32.49 19.95
CA PHE A 525 44.26 32.61 18.82
C PHE A 525 43.54 32.52 17.47
N LYS A 526 44.16 33.07 16.41
CA LYS A 526 43.61 33.20 15.05
C LYS A 526 44.34 32.31 14.05
N PHE A 527 43.68 31.96 12.95
CA PHE A 527 44.35 31.66 11.67
C PHE A 527 43.96 32.68 10.58
N ARG A 528 44.69 32.68 9.46
CA ARG A 528 44.70 33.76 8.46
C ARG A 528 43.73 33.51 7.29
N ASN A 529 43.11 34.59 6.82
CA ASN A 529 42.57 34.66 5.47
C ASN A 529 43.68 34.94 4.45
N CYS A 530 43.57 34.36 3.26
CA CYS A 530 44.07 34.96 2.02
C CYS A 530 42.87 35.25 1.11
N SER A 531 42.90 36.35 0.37
CA SER A 531 41.77 36.82 -0.43
C SER A 531 42.25 37.30 -1.80
N THR A 532 41.56 36.86 -2.85
CA THR A 532 41.56 37.51 -4.17
C THR A 532 40.13 37.56 -4.67
N SER A 533 39.59 38.77 -4.74
CA SER A 533 38.22 39.04 -5.17
C SER A 533 38.18 39.49 -6.63
N VAL A 534 37.31 38.89 -7.43
CA VAL A 534 36.82 39.47 -8.69
C VAL A 534 35.30 39.31 -8.72
N GLU A 535 34.57 40.41 -8.69
CA GLU A 535 33.14 40.40 -9.01
C GLU A 535 32.95 40.47 -10.52
N THR A 536 31.95 39.76 -11.06
CA THR A 536 31.23 40.22 -12.25
C THR A 536 29.82 39.66 -12.25
N ARG A 537 28.86 40.46 -12.71
CA ARG A 537 27.43 40.08 -12.75
C ARG A 537 27.12 39.28 -14.00
N GLY A 538 26.29 38.26 -13.87
CA GLY A 538 25.64 37.54 -14.98
C GLY A 538 24.28 37.03 -14.52
N HIS A 539 23.27 37.15 -15.38
CA HIS A 539 21.91 36.67 -15.11
C HIS A 539 21.56 35.51 -16.06
N ASP A 540 20.39 34.93 -15.83
CA ASP A 540 19.63 34.06 -16.75
C ASP A 540 19.94 32.56 -16.85
N ASN A 541 18.87 31.86 -17.23
CA ASN A 541 18.75 30.41 -17.32
C ASN A 541 19.31 29.89 -18.64
N ASN A 542 20.00 28.74 -18.60
CA ASN A 542 19.88 27.63 -19.56
C ASN A 542 21.07 26.67 -19.39
N PHE A 543 20.82 25.39 -19.12
CA PHE A 543 21.68 24.28 -19.54
C PHE A 543 20.90 22.97 -19.59
N GLU A 544 20.04 22.83 -20.61
CA GLU A 544 19.72 21.51 -21.15
C GLU A 544 20.84 21.01 -22.06
N ARG A 545 21.00 19.69 -22.14
CA ARG A 545 21.47 18.92 -23.32
C ARG A 545 22.76 19.40 -24.01
N ILE A 546 23.87 18.75 -23.68
CA ILE A 546 25.03 18.60 -24.59
C ILE A 546 25.47 17.13 -24.62
N TYR A 547 25.55 16.58 -25.84
CA TYR A 547 26.04 15.26 -26.30
C TYR A 547 25.39 13.94 -25.82
N VAL A 548 24.61 13.34 -26.74
CA VAL A 548 24.80 11.94 -27.18
C VAL A 548 24.83 11.94 -28.72
N GLN A 549 25.95 11.47 -29.30
CA GLN A 549 26.35 11.32 -30.72
C GLN A 549 27.77 11.93 -30.90
N GLY A 550 28.78 11.26 -31.48
CA GLY A 550 28.88 9.85 -31.91
C GLY A 550 29.91 9.67 -33.03
N GLY A 551 30.78 8.65 -32.97
CA GLY A 551 31.71 8.28 -34.05
C GLY A 551 33.18 8.15 -33.62
N MET A 552 33.86 7.13 -34.15
CA MET A 552 35.25 6.75 -33.86
C MET A 552 36.24 7.46 -34.80
N ASN A 553 37.42 7.87 -34.31
CA ASN A 553 38.75 7.37 -34.78
C ASN A 553 39.98 8.16 -34.30
N ASN A 554 41.07 7.41 -34.04
CA ASN A 554 42.49 7.80 -34.16
C ASN A 554 43.05 9.03 -33.40
N VAL A 555 43.45 8.83 -32.14
CA VAL A 555 44.77 9.27 -31.63
C VAL A 555 45.36 8.17 -30.73
N LYS A 556 46.67 7.89 -30.82
CA LYS A 556 47.36 6.92 -29.94
C LYS A 556 47.68 7.54 -28.57
N PRO A 557 47.66 6.78 -27.45
CA PRO A 557 48.20 7.26 -26.19
C PRO A 557 49.71 7.51 -26.30
N LEU A 558 50.17 8.63 -25.74
CA LEU A 558 51.58 9.02 -25.71
C LEU A 558 52.27 8.40 -24.49
N VAL A 559 53.39 7.71 -24.74
CA VAL A 559 54.38 7.40 -23.72
C VAL A 559 55.10 8.69 -23.35
N VAL A 560 55.30 8.94 -22.05
CA VAL A 560 56.24 9.94 -21.54
C VAL A 560 57.20 9.22 -20.60
N GLU A 561 58.49 9.26 -20.94
CA GLU A 561 59.55 8.58 -20.21
C GLU A 561 59.97 9.38 -18.97
N SER A 562 60.40 8.68 -17.92
CA SER A 562 60.92 9.30 -16.70
C SER A 562 62.40 9.67 -16.86
N SER A 563 62.70 10.97 -16.99
CA SER A 563 64.07 11.49 -16.99
C SER A 563 64.63 11.64 -15.56
N HIS A 564 65.73 10.94 -15.26
CA HIS A 564 66.57 11.21 -14.09
C HIS A 564 67.41 12.48 -14.30
N GLU A 565 67.55 13.30 -13.26
CA GLU A 565 68.76 14.09 -13.00
C GLU A 565 69.06 14.06 -11.48
N ASP A 566 70.31 13.76 -11.12
CA ASP A 566 70.79 13.68 -9.74
C ASP A 566 71.47 14.99 -9.31
N VAL A 567 71.22 15.46 -8.08
CA VAL A 567 72.13 16.35 -7.34
C VAL A 567 72.21 15.89 -5.87
N THR A 568 73.42 15.94 -5.30
CA THR A 568 73.83 15.20 -4.09
C THR A 568 73.90 16.02 -2.80
N ASP A 569 73.85 15.32 -1.66
CA ASP A 569 74.46 15.62 -0.34
C ASP A 569 74.24 17.00 0.31
N GLU A 570 73.67 17.03 1.51
CA GLU A 570 74.52 17.07 2.71
C GLU A 570 73.84 16.53 3.99
N ARG A 571 74.59 16.47 5.10
CA ARG A 571 74.35 15.65 6.31
C ARG A 571 73.75 16.51 7.44
N ASN A 572 73.16 16.02 8.55
CA ASN A 572 73.72 15.04 9.49
C ASN A 572 72.77 14.69 10.66
N LEU A 573 73.00 13.52 11.29
CA LEU A 573 72.79 13.16 12.72
C LEU A 573 71.40 13.33 13.41
N GLY A 574 70.79 12.19 13.76
CA GLY A 574 69.74 12.03 14.78
C GLY A 574 69.12 10.62 14.70
N GLY A 575 69.27 9.79 15.74
CA GLY A 575 68.86 8.37 15.73
C GLY A 575 67.79 8.01 16.77
N GLU A 576 67.51 6.70 16.89
CA GLU A 576 66.55 6.05 17.82
C GLU A 576 65.05 6.26 17.45
N VAL A 577 64.16 5.24 17.42
CA VAL A 577 64.29 3.77 17.57
C VAL A 577 63.44 3.09 16.48
N ASN A 578 63.99 2.11 15.76
CA ASN A 578 63.19 1.22 14.90
C ASN A 578 62.55 0.11 15.75
N VAL A 579 61.32 0.32 16.21
CA VAL A 579 60.48 -0.76 16.75
C VAL A 579 59.91 -1.55 15.56
N SER A 580 60.68 -2.53 15.10
CA SER A 580 60.21 -3.50 14.11
C SER A 580 59.13 -4.36 14.74
N VAL A 581 57.86 -4.08 14.43
CA VAL A 581 56.72 -4.90 14.87
C VAL A 581 56.77 -6.24 14.13
N GLU A 582 57.41 -7.23 14.75
CA GLU A 582 57.34 -8.62 14.30
C GLU A 582 55.89 -9.11 14.41
N LYS A 583 55.15 -9.06 13.28
CA LYS A 583 53.88 -9.79 13.15
C LYS A 583 54.17 -11.28 13.34
N SER A 584 53.83 -11.78 14.53
CA SER A 584 53.95 -13.19 14.87
C SER A 584 53.19 -14.05 13.86
N LYS A 585 53.92 -14.93 13.17
CA LYS A 585 53.34 -15.89 12.22
C LYS A 585 52.63 -17.01 12.99
N TRP A 586 51.38 -16.78 13.33
CA TRP A 586 50.47 -17.83 13.80
C TRP A 586 50.10 -18.76 12.64
N GLU A 587 50.07 -20.06 12.90
CA GLU A 587 49.70 -21.04 11.88
C GLU A 587 48.18 -21.00 11.63
N GLU A 588 47.78 -20.80 10.37
CA GLU A 588 46.38 -20.93 9.95
C GLU A 588 45.92 -22.39 10.10
N SER A 589 44.67 -22.62 10.53
CA SER A 589 44.11 -23.98 10.60
C SER A 589 43.90 -24.54 9.19
N GLU A 590 43.88 -25.87 9.02
CA GLU A 590 43.58 -26.48 7.71
C GLU A 590 42.19 -26.07 7.18
N VAL A 591 41.24 -25.78 8.08
CA VAL A 591 39.92 -25.24 7.73
C VAL A 591 40.02 -23.79 7.24
N GLU A 592 40.86 -22.95 7.86
CA GLU A 592 41.13 -21.60 7.38
C GLU A 592 41.82 -21.60 6.01
N LYS A 593 42.80 -22.49 5.80
CA LYS A 593 43.48 -22.67 4.51
C LYS A 593 42.52 -23.13 3.41
N GLN A 594 41.63 -24.09 3.72
CA GLN A 594 40.56 -24.52 2.81
C GLN A 594 39.62 -23.36 2.47
N ALA A 595 39.15 -22.63 3.47
CA ALA A 595 38.26 -21.49 3.30
C ALA A 595 38.89 -20.38 2.46
N TRP A 596 40.17 -20.04 2.70
CA TRP A 596 40.91 -19.07 1.87
C TRP A 596 41.04 -19.51 0.42
N LYS A 597 41.35 -20.79 0.17
CA LYS A 597 41.42 -21.33 -1.19
C LYS A 597 40.07 -21.23 -1.92
N LEU A 598 38.96 -21.49 -1.23
CA LEU A 598 37.62 -21.37 -1.79
C LEU A 598 37.25 -19.89 -2.06
N LEU A 599 37.53 -18.97 -1.13
CA LEU A 599 37.26 -17.54 -1.29
C LEU A 599 38.10 -16.92 -2.42
N GLN A 600 39.38 -17.28 -2.55
CA GLN A 600 40.21 -16.88 -3.68
C GLN A 600 39.71 -17.47 -5.01
N GLY A 601 39.18 -18.71 -4.98
CA GLY A 601 38.50 -19.34 -6.13
C GLY A 601 37.11 -18.79 -6.45
N ALA A 602 36.61 -17.80 -5.70
CA ALA A 602 35.34 -17.11 -5.95
C ALA A 602 35.53 -15.68 -6.47
N VAL A 603 36.77 -15.20 -6.62
CA VAL A 603 37.08 -13.82 -7.07
C VAL A 603 36.71 -13.63 -8.54
N VAL A 604 35.99 -12.54 -8.82
CA VAL A 604 35.63 -12.09 -10.17
C VAL A 604 36.62 -11.01 -10.61
N THR A 605 37.15 -11.16 -11.82
CA THR A 605 37.99 -10.15 -12.49
C THR A 605 37.24 -9.43 -13.60
N TYR A 606 37.56 -8.14 -13.79
CA TYR A 606 37.09 -7.31 -14.88
C TYR A 606 38.28 -6.48 -15.41
N CYS A 607 38.53 -6.54 -16.72
CA CYS A 607 39.69 -5.93 -17.38
C CYS A 607 41.01 -6.27 -16.65
N GLY A 608 41.16 -7.52 -16.20
CA GLY A 608 42.32 -8.03 -15.45
C GLY A 608 42.39 -7.62 -13.97
N ASN A 609 41.51 -6.76 -13.48
CA ASN A 609 41.48 -6.29 -12.09
C ASN A 609 40.46 -7.10 -11.27
N PRO A 610 40.73 -7.47 -10.00
CA PRO A 610 39.72 -8.10 -9.16
C PRO A 610 38.66 -7.07 -8.73
N VAL A 611 37.37 -7.38 -8.91
CA VAL A 611 36.25 -6.44 -8.70
C VAL A 611 35.14 -6.95 -7.77
N GLY A 612 35.24 -8.18 -7.27
CA GLY A 612 34.22 -8.75 -6.38
C GLY A 612 34.40 -10.25 -6.19
N THR A 613 33.40 -10.90 -5.60
CA THR A 613 33.29 -12.37 -5.53
C THR A 613 31.89 -12.84 -5.92
N VAL A 614 31.78 -13.97 -6.63
CA VAL A 614 30.48 -14.59 -6.94
C VAL A 614 29.73 -14.99 -5.66
N ALA A 615 28.40 -15.09 -5.70
CA ALA A 615 27.61 -15.54 -4.54
C ALA A 615 27.86 -17.01 -4.18
N ALA A 616 27.96 -17.90 -5.18
CA ALA A 616 28.36 -19.30 -4.97
C ALA A 616 29.21 -19.83 -6.12
N ASN A 617 30.10 -20.78 -5.83
CA ASN A 617 30.85 -21.56 -6.82
C ASN A 617 30.56 -23.05 -6.62
N ASP A 618 29.30 -23.44 -6.82
CA ASP A 618 28.79 -24.81 -6.64
C ASP A 618 29.01 -25.66 -7.91
N PRO A 619 29.91 -26.66 -7.92
CA PRO A 619 30.14 -27.50 -9.10
C PRO A 619 28.97 -28.45 -9.43
N GLY A 620 27.98 -28.56 -8.53
CA GLY A 620 26.77 -29.36 -8.73
C GLY A 620 25.63 -28.60 -9.42
N ASP A 621 25.65 -27.26 -9.42
CA ASP A 621 24.59 -26.46 -10.03
C ASP A 621 24.77 -26.40 -11.56
N LYS A 622 23.69 -26.74 -12.28
CA LYS A 622 23.64 -26.74 -13.75
C LYS A 622 23.02 -25.47 -14.32
N LEU A 623 22.38 -24.66 -13.48
CA LEU A 623 21.68 -23.44 -13.83
C LEU A 623 21.80 -22.45 -12.65
N PRO A 624 22.95 -21.76 -12.47
CA PRO A 624 23.22 -20.94 -11.29
C PRO A 624 22.28 -19.74 -11.09
N LEU A 625 21.38 -19.46 -12.04
CA LEU A 625 20.39 -18.37 -12.06
C LEU A 625 21.03 -16.97 -12.00
N ASN A 626 21.32 -16.53 -10.77
CA ASN A 626 21.97 -15.28 -10.43
C ASN A 626 23.08 -15.46 -9.36
N TYR A 627 23.33 -16.68 -8.87
CA TYR A 627 24.39 -16.95 -7.90
C TYR A 627 25.81 -16.91 -8.53
N ASP A 628 25.89 -16.82 -9.86
CA ASP A 628 27.07 -16.47 -10.65
C ASP A 628 27.47 -14.98 -10.56
N GLN A 629 26.61 -14.14 -9.99
CA GLN A 629 26.80 -12.69 -9.92
C GLN A 629 27.50 -12.25 -8.63
N VAL A 630 28.09 -11.05 -8.66
CA VAL A 630 28.61 -10.35 -7.48
C VAL A 630 27.46 -9.55 -6.84
N PHE A 631 26.92 -10.03 -5.73
CA PHE A 631 25.95 -9.27 -4.92
C PHE A 631 26.63 -8.27 -4.00
N LEU A 632 26.03 -7.10 -3.83
CA LEU A 632 26.60 -6.06 -2.97
C LEU A 632 26.59 -6.45 -1.48
N ARG A 633 25.62 -7.27 -1.04
CA ARG A 633 25.54 -7.79 0.34
C ARG A 633 26.47 -8.99 0.60
N ASP A 634 26.56 -9.95 -0.33
CA ASP A 634 27.45 -11.12 -0.21
C ASP A 634 28.92 -10.74 -0.20
N PHE A 635 29.29 -9.68 -0.92
CA PHE A 635 30.67 -9.21 -0.96
C PHE A 635 31.12 -8.52 0.36
N ILE A 636 30.22 -8.09 1.26
CA ILE A 636 30.61 -7.41 2.51
C ILE A 636 31.55 -8.27 3.39
N PRO A 637 31.22 -9.54 3.76
CA PRO A 637 32.17 -10.39 4.48
C PRO A 637 33.45 -10.67 3.67
N SER A 638 33.35 -10.89 2.35
CA SER A 638 34.53 -11.09 1.48
C SER A 638 35.49 -9.90 1.58
N ALA A 639 34.96 -8.69 1.43
CA ALA A 639 35.70 -7.44 1.50
C ALA A 639 36.35 -7.22 2.88
N LEU A 640 35.64 -7.54 3.96
CA LEU A 640 36.21 -7.48 5.31
C LEU A 640 37.33 -8.51 5.51
N ALA A 641 37.18 -9.73 5.00
CA ALA A 641 38.26 -10.73 5.05
C ALA A 641 39.51 -10.26 4.28
N PHE A 642 39.35 -9.74 3.06
CA PHE A 642 40.46 -9.20 2.26
C PHE A 642 41.10 -7.98 2.93
N LEU A 643 40.32 -7.02 3.45
CA LEU A 643 40.85 -5.85 4.17
C LEU A 643 41.64 -6.24 5.43
N LEU A 644 41.14 -7.17 6.24
CA LEU A 644 41.84 -7.68 7.44
C LEU A 644 43.12 -8.46 7.08
N ARG A 645 43.26 -8.93 5.84
CA ARG A 645 44.49 -9.55 5.31
C ARG A 645 45.48 -8.54 4.71
N GLY A 646 45.01 -7.32 4.42
CA GLY A 646 45.77 -6.28 3.72
C GLY A 646 45.59 -6.27 2.20
N GLU A 647 44.66 -7.05 1.66
CA GLU A 647 44.38 -7.18 0.21
C GLU A 647 43.31 -6.14 -0.22
N SER A 648 43.65 -4.84 -0.14
CA SER A 648 42.67 -3.74 -0.26
C SER A 648 42.14 -3.45 -1.67
N GLU A 649 42.89 -3.77 -2.73
CA GLU A 649 42.58 -3.33 -4.10
C GLU A 649 41.25 -3.91 -4.64
N ILE A 650 40.90 -5.16 -4.31
CA ILE A 650 39.60 -5.75 -4.71
C ILE A 650 38.41 -4.94 -4.18
N VAL A 651 38.52 -4.40 -2.96
CA VAL A 651 37.45 -3.61 -2.32
C VAL A 651 37.36 -2.21 -2.89
N LYS A 652 38.51 -1.58 -3.16
CA LYS A 652 38.63 -0.29 -3.84
C LYS A 652 38.02 -0.34 -5.25
N ASN A 653 38.35 -1.38 -6.02
CA ASN A 653 37.81 -1.60 -7.36
C ASN A 653 36.30 -1.85 -7.31
N PHE A 654 35.82 -2.72 -6.41
CA PHE A 654 34.40 -2.95 -6.19
C PHE A 654 33.65 -1.65 -5.87
N LEU A 655 34.16 -0.82 -4.94
CA LEU A 655 33.54 0.45 -4.55
C LEU A 655 33.45 1.42 -5.73
N LEU A 656 34.49 1.52 -6.56
CA LEU A 656 34.53 2.41 -7.72
C LEU A 656 33.68 1.90 -8.89
N HIS A 657 33.65 0.61 -9.19
CA HIS A 657 32.82 0.06 -10.27
C HIS A 657 31.33 0.04 -9.90
N THR A 658 30.97 -0.28 -8.65
CA THR A 658 29.57 -0.16 -8.21
C THR A 658 29.08 1.29 -8.20
N LEU A 659 29.97 2.26 -7.92
CA LEU A 659 29.70 3.69 -8.08
C LEU A 659 29.55 4.10 -9.55
N GLN A 660 30.34 3.55 -10.46
CA GLN A 660 30.13 3.75 -11.91
C GLN A 660 28.74 3.26 -12.32
N LEU A 661 28.35 2.04 -11.93
CA LEU A 661 27.02 1.48 -12.17
C LEU A 661 25.90 2.36 -11.57
N GLN A 662 26.11 3.00 -10.42
CA GLN A 662 25.15 3.96 -9.85
C GLN A 662 24.81 5.12 -10.81
N SER A 663 25.74 5.53 -11.68
CA SER A 663 25.52 6.62 -12.64
C SER A 663 24.74 6.22 -13.91
N TRP A 664 24.49 4.92 -14.13
CA TRP A 664 23.81 4.43 -15.32
C TRP A 664 22.32 4.80 -15.34
N GLU A 665 21.76 4.91 -16.56
CA GLU A 665 20.33 5.15 -16.79
C GLU A 665 19.54 3.88 -16.46
N LYS A 666 18.79 3.94 -15.36
CA LYS A 666 17.96 2.84 -14.87
C LYS A 666 16.56 2.99 -15.44
N THR A 667 16.01 1.94 -16.05
CA THR A 667 14.64 1.92 -16.55
C THR A 667 13.97 0.59 -16.23
N VAL A 668 12.84 0.64 -15.54
CA VAL A 668 11.95 -0.50 -15.29
C VAL A 668 10.64 -0.21 -16.02
N ASP A 669 10.42 -0.93 -17.13
CA ASP A 669 9.36 -0.72 -18.14
C ASP A 669 9.32 0.72 -18.72
N CYS A 670 8.77 1.66 -17.97
CA CYS A 670 8.65 3.08 -18.34
C CYS A 670 8.88 4.03 -17.14
N TYR A 671 9.58 3.57 -16.10
CA TYR A 671 9.90 4.33 -14.90
C TYR A 671 11.39 4.24 -14.58
N SER A 672 12.03 5.37 -14.28
CA SER A 672 13.40 5.42 -13.78
C SER A 672 13.39 5.54 -12.25
N PRO A 673 13.97 4.58 -11.50
CA PRO A 673 14.14 4.72 -10.06
C PRO A 673 15.12 5.85 -9.73
N GLY A 674 15.08 6.31 -8.47
CA GLY A 674 15.90 7.43 -7.99
C GLY A 674 17.38 7.22 -8.27
N GLN A 675 18.06 8.27 -8.77
CA GLN A 675 19.42 8.16 -9.32
C GLN A 675 20.43 7.51 -8.36
N GLY A 676 20.30 7.77 -7.04
CA GLY A 676 21.17 7.21 -6.01
C GLY A 676 21.01 5.71 -5.70
N LEU A 677 20.08 5.00 -6.36
CA LEU A 677 19.93 3.55 -6.18
C LEU A 677 21.21 2.80 -6.60
N MET A 678 21.71 1.94 -5.72
CA MET A 678 22.76 0.97 -6.03
C MET A 678 22.14 -0.35 -6.55
N PRO A 679 22.84 -1.14 -7.38
CA PRO A 679 22.31 -2.42 -7.85
C PRO A 679 22.21 -3.46 -6.72
N ALA A 680 21.43 -4.52 -6.93
CA ALA A 680 21.45 -5.72 -6.08
C ALA A 680 22.74 -6.50 -6.31
N SER A 681 23.06 -6.71 -7.59
CA SER A 681 24.19 -7.48 -8.08
C SER A 681 24.69 -6.96 -9.42
N PHE A 682 25.85 -7.45 -9.85
CA PHE A 682 26.33 -7.31 -11.22
C PHE A 682 27.15 -8.54 -11.65
N LYS A 683 27.29 -8.74 -12.96
CA LYS A 683 28.24 -9.72 -13.52
C LYS A 683 29.09 -9.13 -14.64
N VAL A 684 30.18 -9.82 -14.95
CA VAL A 684 31.00 -9.54 -16.14
C VAL A 684 30.45 -10.37 -17.30
N ARG A 685 30.19 -9.74 -18.45
CA ARG A 685 29.88 -10.43 -19.71
C ARG A 685 30.94 -10.11 -20.75
N SER A 686 31.47 -11.13 -21.41
CA SER A 686 32.27 -10.95 -22.63
C SER A 686 31.33 -10.74 -23.82
N VAL A 687 31.47 -9.62 -24.52
CA VAL A 687 30.74 -9.26 -25.73
C VAL A 687 31.69 -9.36 -26.91
N ALA A 688 31.30 -10.06 -27.98
CA ALA A 688 32.10 -10.09 -29.21
C ALA A 688 31.94 -8.77 -29.98
N LEU A 689 33.07 -8.17 -30.36
CA LEU A 689 33.12 -6.98 -31.23
C LEU A 689 33.32 -7.40 -32.70
N ASP A 690 34.23 -8.35 -32.93
CA ASP A 690 34.54 -8.98 -34.23
C ASP A 690 34.82 -10.48 -34.00
N GLU A 691 35.08 -11.26 -35.06
CA GLU A 691 35.32 -12.71 -34.99
C GLU A 691 36.49 -13.10 -34.05
N ASP A 692 37.51 -12.26 -33.90
CA ASP A 692 38.69 -12.48 -33.04
C ASP A 692 38.71 -11.59 -31.77
N ASN A 693 37.76 -10.66 -31.59
CA ASN A 693 37.81 -9.63 -30.53
C ASN A 693 36.65 -9.75 -29.53
N HIS A 694 36.97 -9.74 -28.24
CA HIS A 694 36.00 -9.70 -27.15
C HIS A 694 36.29 -8.54 -26.17
N GLU A 695 35.25 -7.83 -25.75
CA GLU A 695 35.29 -6.80 -24.72
C GLU A 695 34.52 -7.26 -23.48
N GLU A 696 35.03 -6.98 -22.28
CA GLU A 696 34.31 -7.25 -21.04
C GLU A 696 33.42 -6.06 -20.68
N VAL A 697 32.17 -6.34 -20.30
CA VAL A 697 31.16 -5.33 -19.92
C VAL A 697 30.51 -5.72 -18.60
N LEU A 698 30.34 -4.74 -17.70
CA LEU A 698 29.58 -4.93 -16.46
C LEU A 698 28.06 -4.87 -16.72
N ASP A 699 27.35 -5.87 -16.20
CA ASP A 699 25.91 -6.09 -16.37
C ASP A 699 25.22 -6.05 -15.00
N PRO A 700 24.64 -4.91 -14.59
CA PRO A 700 23.95 -4.75 -13.30
C PRO A 700 22.53 -5.30 -13.31
N ASP A 701 22.00 -5.63 -12.13
CA ASP A 701 20.55 -5.76 -11.86
C ASP A 701 20.17 -4.81 -10.71
N PHE A 702 19.30 -3.82 -10.97
CA PHE A 702 18.77 -2.91 -9.95
C PHE A 702 17.44 -3.39 -9.33
N GLY A 703 16.99 -4.59 -9.70
CA GLY A 703 15.72 -5.18 -9.28
C GLY A 703 14.77 -5.47 -10.46
N GLU A 704 15.09 -5.04 -11.68
CA GLU A 704 14.34 -5.34 -12.90
C GLU A 704 14.32 -6.83 -13.27
N SER A 705 15.40 -7.56 -12.98
CA SER A 705 15.52 -9.02 -13.21
C SER A 705 15.29 -9.84 -11.94
N ALA A 706 15.30 -9.20 -10.76
CA ALA A 706 15.06 -9.86 -9.48
C ALA A 706 13.66 -10.50 -9.37
N ILE A 707 13.60 -11.66 -8.72
CA ILE A 707 12.34 -12.41 -8.54
C ILE A 707 11.36 -11.59 -7.69
N GLY A 708 10.25 -11.16 -8.30
CA GLY A 708 9.26 -10.29 -7.66
C GLY A 708 9.53 -8.79 -7.78
N ARG A 709 10.53 -8.38 -8.57
CA ARG A 709 10.94 -6.98 -8.79
C ARG A 709 11.24 -6.20 -7.51
N VAL A 710 12.01 -6.84 -6.63
CA VAL A 710 12.33 -6.36 -5.28
C VAL A 710 13.42 -5.29 -5.33
N ALA A 711 13.18 -4.14 -4.69
CA ALA A 711 14.14 -3.03 -4.65
C ALA A 711 15.25 -3.27 -3.58
N PRO A 712 16.54 -3.24 -3.95
CA PRO A 712 17.68 -3.52 -3.06
C PRO A 712 18.06 -2.29 -2.22
N VAL A 713 17.24 -1.96 -1.23
CA VAL A 713 17.45 -0.76 -0.38
C VAL A 713 18.70 -0.91 0.50
N ASP A 714 19.03 -2.13 0.93
CA ASP A 714 20.23 -2.42 1.73
C ASP A 714 21.54 -2.19 0.97
N SER A 715 21.59 -2.41 -0.35
CA SER A 715 22.82 -2.22 -1.17
C SER A 715 23.44 -0.83 -1.00
N GLY A 716 22.63 0.23 -1.01
CA GLY A 716 23.12 1.60 -0.81
C GLY A 716 23.67 1.86 0.58
N LEU A 717 23.04 1.25 1.60
CA LEU A 717 23.45 1.38 3.00
C LEU A 717 24.76 0.61 3.24
N TRP A 718 24.86 -0.60 2.69
CA TRP A 718 26.05 -1.44 2.75
C TRP A 718 27.26 -0.83 2.02
N TRP A 719 27.06 -0.21 0.84
CA TRP A 719 28.15 0.48 0.13
C TRP A 719 28.75 1.61 0.97
N ILE A 720 27.92 2.42 1.64
CA ILE A 720 28.39 3.49 2.54
C ILE A 720 29.13 2.91 3.76
N ILE A 721 28.66 1.80 4.33
CA ILE A 721 29.32 1.11 5.45
C ILE A 721 30.68 0.55 5.01
N LEU A 722 30.76 -0.04 3.81
CA LEU A 722 31.99 -0.60 3.26
C LEU A 722 33.02 0.49 2.93
N LEU A 723 32.59 1.62 2.37
CA LEU A 723 33.46 2.77 2.10
C LEU A 723 34.13 3.30 3.40
N ARG A 724 33.39 3.31 4.52
CA ARG A 724 33.98 3.60 5.84
C ARG A 724 34.95 2.50 6.26
N ALA A 725 34.55 1.23 6.18
CA ALA A 725 35.35 0.09 6.60
C ALA A 725 36.71 0.02 5.87
N TYR A 726 36.72 0.31 4.56
CA TYR A 726 37.93 0.49 3.75
C TYR A 726 38.87 1.51 4.42
N GLY A 727 38.48 2.79 4.51
CA GLY A 727 39.37 3.84 5.00
C GLY A 727 39.82 3.66 6.46
N LYS A 728 38.99 3.03 7.31
CA LYS A 728 39.36 2.72 8.71
C LYS A 728 40.34 1.56 8.86
N LEU A 729 40.37 0.61 7.91
CA LEU A 729 41.30 -0.53 7.92
C LEU A 729 42.58 -0.26 7.11
N THR A 730 42.49 0.45 5.98
CA THR A 730 43.65 0.79 5.14
C THR A 730 44.39 2.05 5.61
N GLY A 731 43.68 2.99 6.24
CA GLY A 731 44.17 4.36 6.47
C GLY A 731 44.05 5.28 5.24
N ASP A 732 43.58 4.77 4.10
CA ASP A 732 43.37 5.54 2.87
C ASP A 732 42.03 6.28 2.90
N CYS A 733 42.05 7.50 3.41
CA CYS A 733 40.93 8.44 3.30
C CYS A 733 40.79 9.06 1.90
N THR A 734 41.80 8.99 1.03
CA THR A 734 41.79 9.69 -0.26
C THR A 734 40.68 9.18 -1.18
N LEU A 735 40.36 7.88 -1.10
CA LEU A 735 39.20 7.29 -1.78
C LEU A 735 37.88 7.95 -1.35
N GLN A 736 37.72 8.28 -0.07
CA GLN A 736 36.50 8.88 0.49
C GLN A 736 36.33 10.34 0.08
N GLU A 737 37.44 11.07 -0.10
CA GLU A 737 37.46 12.50 -0.45
C GLU A 737 37.20 12.78 -1.95
N ARG A 738 37.28 11.76 -2.83
CA ARG A 738 37.09 11.95 -4.28
C ARG A 738 35.74 12.56 -4.62
N ALA A 739 35.71 13.43 -5.63
CA ALA A 739 34.49 14.13 -6.05
C ALA A 739 33.38 13.20 -6.57
N ASP A 740 33.73 12.09 -7.21
CA ASP A 740 32.76 11.07 -7.66
C ASP A 740 32.16 10.31 -6.46
N VAL A 741 33.00 9.81 -5.55
CA VAL A 741 32.60 9.12 -4.32
C VAL A 741 31.73 10.02 -3.44
N GLN A 742 32.13 11.28 -3.24
CA GLN A 742 31.34 12.30 -2.53
C GLN A 742 29.99 12.58 -3.21
N THR A 743 29.90 12.46 -4.53
CA THR A 743 28.64 12.68 -5.28
C THR A 743 27.71 11.49 -5.12
N GLY A 744 28.20 10.26 -5.31
CA GLY A 744 27.40 9.04 -5.12
C GLY A 744 26.89 8.89 -3.67
N LEU A 745 27.74 9.21 -2.68
CA LEU A 745 27.37 9.29 -1.26
C LEU A 745 26.17 10.23 -1.05
N LYS A 746 26.22 11.45 -1.61
CA LYS A 746 25.13 12.44 -1.54
C LYS A 746 23.87 11.95 -2.27
N MET A 747 23.99 11.22 -3.37
CA MET A 747 22.86 10.66 -4.11
C MET A 747 22.12 9.56 -3.33
N ILE A 748 22.84 8.64 -2.66
CA ILE A 748 22.22 7.64 -1.76
C ILE A 748 21.53 8.35 -0.59
N LEU A 749 22.20 9.32 0.03
CA LEU A 749 21.65 10.06 1.17
C LEU A 749 20.39 10.84 0.81
N ASN A 750 20.38 11.55 -0.33
CA ASN A 750 19.21 12.27 -0.79
C ASN A 750 18.03 11.33 -1.04
N LEU A 751 18.26 10.13 -1.61
CA LEU A 751 17.22 9.11 -1.79
C LEU A 751 16.65 8.62 -0.45
N CYS A 752 17.50 8.40 0.56
CA CYS A 752 17.08 7.93 1.89
C CYS A 752 16.51 9.04 2.81
N LEU A 753 16.78 10.30 2.51
CA LEU A 753 16.36 11.47 3.31
C LEU A 753 15.25 12.30 2.67
N THR A 754 14.77 11.91 1.48
CA THR A 754 13.67 12.56 0.76
C THR A 754 12.40 12.67 1.62
N ASP A 755 11.77 13.85 1.62
CA ASP A 755 10.51 14.08 2.32
C ASP A 755 9.35 13.31 1.65
N GLY A 756 8.42 12.79 2.45
CA GLY A 756 7.27 12.02 1.98
C GLY A 756 6.06 12.14 2.90
N PHE A 757 5.05 11.29 2.69
CA PHE A 757 3.85 11.24 3.53
C PHE A 757 4.03 10.48 4.86
N ASP A 758 5.19 9.83 5.05
CA ASP A 758 5.51 9.14 6.31
C ASP A 758 5.77 10.16 7.43
N MET A 759 5.20 9.89 8.60
CA MET A 759 5.34 10.70 9.82
C MET A 759 6.40 10.16 10.77
N PHE A 760 6.99 8.99 10.47
CA PHE A 760 8.03 8.35 11.26
C PHE A 760 9.45 8.75 10.79
N PRO A 761 10.47 8.70 11.66
CA PRO A 761 11.85 8.99 11.28
C PRO A 761 12.55 7.78 10.65
N SER A 762 11.91 6.60 10.65
CA SER A 762 12.34 5.40 9.94
C SER A 762 12.39 5.62 8.42
N LEU A 763 12.99 4.66 7.72
CA LEU A 763 12.86 4.51 6.27
C LEU A 763 11.70 3.57 5.98
N LEU A 764 10.79 3.97 5.08
CA LEU A 764 9.67 3.16 4.58
C LEU A 764 10.15 2.29 3.41
N VAL A 765 9.89 0.98 3.47
CA VAL A 765 10.29 0.03 2.41
C VAL A 765 9.18 -0.97 2.06
N THR A 766 9.31 -1.57 0.89
CA THR A 766 8.54 -2.74 0.44
C THR A 766 8.98 -4.03 1.13
N ASP A 767 8.15 -5.08 1.05
CA ASP A 767 8.57 -6.43 1.45
C ASP A 767 9.72 -6.91 0.54
N GLY A 768 10.64 -7.70 1.09
CA GLY A 768 11.82 -8.17 0.35
C GLY A 768 13.03 -7.23 0.32
N SER A 769 12.91 -5.97 0.75
CA SER A 769 13.92 -4.92 0.46
C SER A 769 15.25 -4.97 1.24
N CYS A 770 15.64 -6.11 1.82
CA CYS A 770 16.89 -6.29 2.58
C CYS A 770 17.49 -7.69 2.34
N MET A 771 18.34 -8.22 3.24
CA MET A 771 18.92 -9.58 3.10
C MET A 771 17.83 -10.62 2.80
N ILE A 772 16.69 -10.47 3.45
CA ILE A 772 15.45 -11.21 3.18
C ILE A 772 14.87 -10.72 1.84
N ASP A 773 15.31 -11.30 0.73
CA ASP A 773 14.95 -10.93 -0.66
C ASP A 773 13.54 -11.35 -1.12
N ARG A 774 12.66 -11.79 -0.19
CA ARG A 774 11.34 -12.37 -0.49
C ARG A 774 10.28 -11.93 0.52
N ARG A 775 9.01 -11.96 0.11
CA ARG A 775 7.85 -11.58 0.94
C ARG A 775 7.80 -12.38 2.25
N MET A 776 8.02 -11.70 3.37
CA MET A 776 8.13 -12.26 4.72
C MET A 776 7.39 -11.43 5.79
N GLY A 777 6.62 -10.42 5.38
CA GLY A 777 5.94 -9.49 6.29
C GLY A 777 6.84 -8.36 6.78
N ILE A 778 7.89 -8.03 6.03
CA ILE A 778 8.90 -7.04 6.41
C ILE A 778 8.73 -5.69 5.69
N HIS A 779 7.63 -5.49 4.95
CA HIS A 779 7.21 -4.18 4.45
C HIS A 779 6.95 -3.19 5.60
N GLY A 780 7.03 -1.88 5.35
CA GLY A 780 6.90 -0.87 6.40
C GLY A 780 8.28 -0.45 6.90
N HIS A 781 8.59 -0.76 8.17
CA HIS A 781 9.79 -0.25 8.85
C HIS A 781 10.60 -1.39 9.51
N PRO A 782 11.15 -2.33 8.73
CA PRO A 782 11.88 -3.47 9.29
C PRO A 782 13.18 -3.01 9.95
N LEU A 783 13.46 -3.53 11.13
CA LEU A 783 14.59 -3.17 11.99
C LEU A 783 15.94 -3.27 11.27
N GLU A 784 16.10 -4.27 10.40
CA GLU A 784 17.32 -4.46 9.61
C GLU A 784 17.67 -3.21 8.79
N ILE A 785 16.70 -2.68 8.04
CA ILE A 785 16.85 -1.42 7.30
C ILE A 785 17.05 -0.24 8.26
N GLN A 786 16.35 -0.17 9.40
CA GLN A 786 16.50 0.95 10.33
C GLN A 786 17.90 1.00 10.96
N ALA A 787 18.47 -0.17 11.29
CA ALA A 787 19.82 -0.28 11.85
C ALA A 787 20.90 -0.03 10.79
N LEU A 788 20.73 -0.54 9.55
CA LEU A 788 21.61 -0.23 8.43
C LEU A 788 21.57 1.26 8.05
N PHE A 789 20.39 1.88 8.07
CA PHE A 789 20.20 3.31 7.76
C PHE A 789 20.85 4.20 8.82
N TYR A 790 20.67 3.88 10.10
CA TYR A 790 21.37 4.57 11.19
C TYR A 790 22.90 4.44 11.06
N SER A 791 23.42 3.24 10.76
CA SER A 791 24.85 3.01 10.50
C SER A 791 25.35 3.85 9.32
N ALA A 792 24.67 3.82 8.17
CA ALA A 792 25.03 4.58 6.98
C ALA A 792 24.99 6.10 7.21
N LEU A 793 24.05 6.60 8.03
CA LEU A 793 24.00 8.00 8.45
C LEU A 793 25.21 8.37 9.35
N ARG A 794 25.62 7.49 10.28
CA ARG A 794 26.85 7.71 11.07
C ARG A 794 28.10 7.70 10.20
N CYS A 795 28.24 6.73 9.29
CA CYS A 795 29.32 6.70 8.28
C CYS A 795 29.38 8.00 7.48
N SER A 796 28.24 8.44 6.93
CA SER A 796 28.15 9.65 6.12
C SER A 796 28.57 10.90 6.88
N ARG A 797 28.23 11.00 8.17
CA ARG A 797 28.65 12.12 9.01
C ARG A 797 30.17 12.13 9.29
N GLU A 798 30.83 10.98 9.24
CA GLU A 798 32.30 10.89 9.33
C GLU A 798 33.01 11.19 7.99
N MET A 799 32.35 10.93 6.84
CA MET A 799 33.00 10.95 5.52
C MET A 799 32.61 12.12 4.61
N LEU A 800 31.55 12.88 4.90
CA LEU A 800 31.14 14.02 4.06
C LEU A 800 32.11 15.19 4.19
N VAL A 801 32.70 15.63 3.07
CA VAL A 801 33.54 16.83 3.01
C VAL A 801 32.67 18.07 3.19
N VAL A 802 32.96 18.86 4.24
CA VAL A 802 32.20 20.06 4.62
C VAL A 802 32.48 21.20 3.63
N THR A 803 31.46 21.54 2.84
CA THR A 803 31.40 22.75 2.00
C THR A 803 30.03 23.42 2.15
N GLU A 804 29.90 24.69 1.73
CA GLU A 804 28.66 25.49 1.86
C GLU A 804 27.41 24.79 1.29
N GLY A 805 27.57 23.94 0.25
CA GLY A 805 26.48 23.14 -0.32
C GLY A 805 26.05 21.93 0.50
N THR A 806 26.85 21.52 1.50
CA THR A 806 26.64 20.28 2.29
C THR A 806 26.08 20.52 3.69
N ASP A 807 26.18 21.73 4.25
CA ASP A 807 25.71 22.04 5.62
C ASP A 807 24.24 21.68 5.84
N ASN A 808 23.40 21.89 4.81
CA ASN A 808 21.99 21.51 4.85
C ASN A 808 21.79 19.99 4.96
N LEU A 809 22.62 19.19 4.27
CA LEU A 809 22.59 17.72 4.30
C LEU A 809 23.14 17.19 5.63
N ILE A 810 24.25 17.74 6.13
CA ILE A 810 24.82 17.37 7.44
C ILE A 810 23.83 17.68 8.57
N ARG A 811 23.12 18.82 8.50
CA ARG A 811 22.03 19.16 9.42
C ARG A 811 20.85 18.19 9.30
N ALA A 812 20.48 17.75 8.10
CA ALA A 812 19.44 16.74 7.88
C ALA A 812 19.83 15.37 8.48
N ILE A 813 21.07 14.93 8.27
CA ILE A 813 21.65 13.70 8.85
C ILE A 813 21.59 13.76 10.38
N ASN A 814 22.07 14.84 11.01
CA ASN A 814 22.06 14.99 12.48
C ASN A 814 20.63 15.00 13.06
N ASN A 815 19.70 15.69 12.40
CA ASN A 815 18.29 15.69 12.79
C ASN A 815 17.67 14.28 12.68
N ARG A 816 17.93 13.56 11.58
CA ARG A 816 17.44 12.20 11.34
C ARG A 816 18.03 11.20 12.33
N LEU A 817 19.34 11.26 12.61
CA LEU A 817 20.01 10.45 13.63
C LEU A 817 19.41 10.63 15.03
N SER A 818 19.19 11.88 15.47
CA SER A 818 18.55 12.19 16.76
C SER A 818 17.07 11.77 16.83
N ALA A 819 16.35 11.78 15.71
CA ALA A 819 14.96 11.32 15.66
C ALA A 819 14.86 9.78 15.65
N LEU A 820 15.67 9.11 14.82
CA LEU A 820 15.66 7.66 14.61
C LEU A 820 16.15 6.91 15.86
N SER A 821 17.27 7.34 16.46
CA SER A 821 17.79 6.73 17.70
C SER A 821 16.74 6.71 18.82
N PHE A 822 16.07 7.84 19.07
CA PHE A 822 14.99 7.93 20.05
C PHE A 822 13.79 7.03 19.69
N HIS A 823 13.40 6.99 18.42
CA HIS A 823 12.25 6.19 17.97
C HIS A 823 12.48 4.69 18.13
N ILE A 824 13.66 4.18 17.74
CA ILE A 824 14.02 2.78 17.90
C ILE A 824 14.19 2.42 19.39
N ARG A 825 14.96 3.23 20.15
CA ARG A 825 15.23 2.96 21.59
C ARG A 825 13.99 2.91 22.48
N GLU A 826 12.94 3.68 22.16
CA GLU A 826 11.68 3.73 22.95
C GLU A 826 10.60 2.77 22.43
N TYR A 827 10.39 2.67 21.11
CA TYR A 827 9.21 2.00 20.56
C TYR A 827 9.47 0.61 19.96
N TYR A 828 10.71 0.29 19.58
CA TYR A 828 11.06 -1.06 19.10
C TYR A 828 11.56 -1.95 20.23
N TRP A 829 11.97 -1.38 21.37
CA TRP A 829 12.48 -2.17 22.50
C TRP A 829 11.39 -2.96 23.20
N VAL A 830 11.63 -4.26 23.40
CA VAL A 830 10.83 -5.15 24.24
C VAL A 830 11.73 -5.89 25.23
N ASP A 831 11.41 -5.74 26.51
CA ASP A 831 11.85 -6.57 27.63
C ASP A 831 10.61 -6.98 28.44
N MET A 832 10.78 -7.81 29.47
CA MET A 832 9.67 -8.28 30.32
C MET A 832 8.84 -7.11 30.92
N LYS A 833 9.46 -5.96 31.20
CA LYS A 833 8.77 -4.76 31.73
C LYS A 833 8.00 -4.03 30.65
N LYS A 834 8.58 -3.83 29.46
CA LYS A 834 7.93 -3.15 28.31
C LYS A 834 6.81 -4.01 27.71
N MET A 835 6.96 -5.34 27.70
CA MET A 835 5.87 -6.27 27.36
C MET A 835 4.69 -6.14 28.35
N ASN A 836 4.97 -6.05 29.65
CA ASN A 836 3.95 -5.76 30.67
C ASN A 836 3.34 -4.35 30.55
N GLU A 837 4.02 -3.38 29.92
CA GLU A 837 3.48 -2.06 29.58
C GLU A 837 2.47 -2.18 28.42
N ILE A 838 2.88 -2.83 27.31
CA ILE A 838 2.07 -3.03 26.09
C ILE A 838 0.84 -3.88 26.38
N TYR A 839 0.97 -4.96 27.17
CA TYR A 839 -0.16 -5.80 27.62
C TYR A 839 -1.22 -5.02 28.42
N ARG A 840 -0.89 -3.81 28.88
CA ARG A 840 -1.76 -2.92 29.66
C ARG A 840 -2.12 -1.63 28.91
N TYR A 841 -1.81 -1.54 27.62
CA TYR A 841 -2.22 -0.42 26.78
C TYR A 841 -3.74 -0.31 26.69
N LYS A 842 -4.21 0.93 26.53
CA LYS A 842 -5.57 1.22 26.09
C LYS A 842 -5.53 1.46 24.59
N THR A 843 -6.57 1.04 23.89
CA THR A 843 -6.80 1.38 22.49
C THR A 843 -7.56 2.70 22.37
N GLU A 844 -7.60 3.26 21.16
CA GLU A 844 -8.28 4.51 20.81
C GLU A 844 -7.78 5.76 21.60
N GLU A 845 -6.51 5.80 22.01
CA GLU A 845 -5.90 6.94 22.73
C GLU A 845 -5.61 8.14 21.82
N TYR A 846 -6.64 8.90 21.43
CA TYR A 846 -6.50 10.12 20.63
C TYR A 846 -6.00 11.34 21.45
N SER A 847 -4.68 11.43 21.71
CA SER A 847 -4.06 12.63 22.31
C SER A 847 -2.54 12.74 22.06
N MET A 848 -1.98 13.94 22.24
CA MET A 848 -0.52 14.16 22.19
C MET A 848 0.23 13.52 23.36
N ASP A 849 -0.46 13.22 24.46
CA ASP A 849 0.07 12.60 25.68
C ASP A 849 -0.28 11.09 25.76
N ALA A 850 -0.67 10.49 24.63
CA ALA A 850 -1.00 9.07 24.53
C ALA A 850 0.21 8.18 24.88
N ILE A 851 -0.07 7.07 25.57
CA ILE A 851 0.91 6.02 25.84
C ILE A 851 0.97 5.11 24.61
N ASN A 852 -0.21 4.65 24.14
CA ASN A 852 -0.33 3.77 22.98
C ASN A 852 -0.32 4.55 21.65
N LYS A 853 0.81 5.18 21.32
CA LYS A 853 0.92 6.14 20.20
C LYS A 853 0.68 5.55 18.81
N PHE A 854 0.75 4.23 18.67
CA PHE A 854 0.54 3.51 17.42
C PHE A 854 -0.80 2.76 17.39
N ASN A 855 -1.63 2.88 18.45
CA ASN A 855 -2.86 2.10 18.64
C ASN A 855 -2.66 0.58 18.50
N ILE A 856 -1.61 0.06 19.13
CA ILE A 856 -1.34 -1.38 19.20
C ILE A 856 -2.39 -2.05 20.09
N TYR A 857 -2.99 -3.13 19.59
CA TYR A 857 -3.92 -3.96 20.35
C TYR A 857 -3.11 -4.92 21.23
N PRO A 858 -3.29 -4.95 22.57
CA PRO A 858 -2.57 -5.85 23.47
C PRO A 858 -2.61 -7.33 23.07
N GLU A 859 -3.69 -7.73 22.38
CA GLU A 859 -3.94 -9.05 21.83
C GLU A 859 -2.95 -9.46 20.71
N GLN A 860 -2.13 -8.53 20.19
CA GLN A 860 -1.06 -8.83 19.24
C GLN A 860 0.22 -9.37 19.89
N ILE A 861 0.37 -9.31 21.22
CA ILE A 861 1.51 -9.96 21.89
C ILE A 861 1.34 -11.48 21.74
N PRO A 862 2.21 -12.17 20.99
CA PRO A 862 1.98 -13.57 20.67
C PRO A 862 2.31 -14.44 21.88
N LEU A 863 1.54 -15.53 22.07
CA LEU A 863 1.66 -16.40 23.24
C LEU A 863 3.08 -16.96 23.42
N TRP A 864 3.79 -17.27 22.34
CA TRP A 864 5.17 -17.75 22.41
C TRP A 864 6.11 -16.76 23.09
N LEU A 865 5.92 -15.45 22.92
CA LEU A 865 6.82 -14.44 23.48
C LEU A 865 6.72 -14.36 25.00
N MET A 866 5.52 -14.57 25.55
CA MET A 866 5.25 -14.48 26.99
C MET A 866 6.09 -15.47 27.80
N ASP A 867 6.29 -16.68 27.28
CA ASP A 867 7.14 -17.73 27.88
C ASP A 867 8.59 -17.69 27.37
N TRP A 868 8.85 -17.07 26.21
CA TRP A 868 10.17 -17.09 25.58
C TRP A 868 11.11 -15.99 26.09
N ILE A 869 10.63 -14.82 26.49
CA ILE A 869 11.52 -13.71 26.92
C ILE A 869 12.07 -13.93 28.35
N PRO A 870 13.40 -13.91 28.57
CA PRO A 870 14.02 -14.10 29.88
C PRO A 870 14.04 -12.81 30.72
N GLU A 871 14.17 -12.93 32.05
CA GLU A 871 14.08 -11.80 32.98
C GLU A 871 15.15 -10.72 32.78
N GLU A 872 16.39 -11.11 32.46
CA GLU A 872 17.54 -10.20 32.25
C GLU A 872 17.87 -9.95 30.76
N GLY A 873 16.92 -10.26 29.86
CA GLY A 873 17.09 -10.07 28.42
C GLY A 873 15.99 -9.22 27.78
N GLY A 874 16.22 -8.84 26.53
CA GLY A 874 15.32 -8.04 25.72
C GLY A 874 15.90 -7.80 24.34
N TYR A 875 15.10 -7.28 23.41
CA TYR A 875 15.51 -7.07 22.02
C TYR A 875 14.73 -5.94 21.35
N LEU A 876 15.20 -5.55 20.17
CA LEU A 876 14.44 -4.70 19.26
C LEU A 876 13.58 -5.57 18.35
N ILE A 877 12.26 -5.32 18.33
CA ILE A 877 11.28 -6.06 17.52
C ILE A 877 11.53 -5.88 16.02
N GLY A 878 11.00 -6.80 15.21
CA GLY A 878 11.23 -6.84 13.77
C GLY A 878 10.69 -5.65 12.99
N ASN A 879 9.52 -5.14 13.35
CA ASN A 879 8.81 -4.11 12.58
C ASN A 879 7.80 -3.36 13.48
N LEU A 880 7.53 -2.09 13.17
CA LEU A 880 6.54 -1.26 13.84
C LEU A 880 5.79 -0.42 12.81
N GLN A 881 4.46 -0.54 12.79
CA GLN A 881 3.57 0.13 11.84
C GLN A 881 2.31 0.68 12.58
N PRO A 882 1.51 1.55 11.95
CA PRO A 882 0.21 1.95 12.51
C PRO A 882 -0.66 0.73 12.81
N ALA A 883 -1.10 0.61 14.07
CA ALA A 883 -1.86 -0.52 14.62
C ALA A 883 -1.21 -1.91 14.49
N HIS A 884 0.11 -2.02 14.27
CA HIS A 884 0.78 -3.32 14.13
C HIS A 884 2.23 -3.34 14.68
N MET A 885 2.57 -4.38 15.45
CA MET A 885 3.92 -4.73 15.87
C MET A 885 4.29 -6.14 15.41
N ASP A 886 5.44 -6.30 14.75
CA ASP A 886 6.03 -7.61 14.46
C ASP A 886 7.02 -8.00 15.56
N PHE A 887 6.55 -8.81 16.50
CA PHE A 887 7.32 -9.24 17.65
C PHE A 887 8.44 -10.25 17.33
N ARG A 888 8.62 -10.71 16.09
CA ARG A 888 9.73 -11.62 15.74
C ARG A 888 11.09 -10.97 16.03
N PHE A 889 12.02 -11.76 16.57
CA PHE A 889 13.42 -11.38 16.70
C PHE A 889 14.09 -11.45 15.31
N PHE A 890 14.75 -10.39 14.86
CA PHE A 890 15.56 -10.38 13.64
C PHE A 890 17.03 -10.13 13.98
N THR A 891 17.89 -11.06 13.57
CA THR A 891 19.25 -11.19 14.09
C THR A 891 20.20 -10.11 13.57
N LEU A 892 20.16 -9.85 12.25
CA LEU A 892 21.01 -8.82 11.64
C LEU A 892 20.68 -7.45 12.25
N GLY A 893 19.40 -7.05 12.24
CA GLY A 893 18.95 -5.79 12.85
C GLY A 893 19.36 -5.61 14.31
N ASN A 894 19.23 -6.65 15.14
CA ASN A 894 19.62 -6.59 16.55
C ASN A 894 21.14 -6.47 16.74
N PHE A 895 21.97 -7.26 16.04
CA PHE A 895 23.43 -7.14 16.16
C PHE A 895 23.98 -5.87 15.52
N TRP A 896 23.37 -5.39 14.42
CA TRP A 896 23.74 -4.10 13.84
C TRP A 896 23.35 -2.92 14.74
N SER A 897 22.31 -3.06 15.56
CA SER A 897 21.96 -2.06 16.58
C SER A 897 23.00 -1.99 17.71
N ILE A 898 23.65 -3.11 18.05
CA ILE A 898 24.80 -3.16 18.96
C ILE A 898 26.00 -2.49 18.30
N VAL A 899 26.43 -2.96 17.12
CA VAL A 899 27.63 -2.48 16.39
C VAL A 899 27.60 -0.95 16.22
N SER A 900 26.46 -0.39 15.81
CA SER A 900 26.28 1.04 15.53
C SER A 900 26.00 1.93 16.74
N SER A 901 25.80 1.38 17.94
CA SER A 901 25.20 2.08 19.10
C SER A 901 23.82 2.69 18.79
N LEU A 902 22.98 1.98 18.02
CA LEU A 902 21.57 2.34 17.90
C LEU A 902 20.81 1.96 19.19
N GLY A 903 21.11 0.79 19.77
CA GLY A 903 20.67 0.46 21.13
C GLY A 903 21.56 1.12 22.19
N THR A 904 20.99 1.43 23.35
CA THR A 904 21.78 1.88 24.53
C THR A 904 22.67 0.75 25.07
N PRO A 905 23.74 1.03 25.84
CA PRO A 905 24.62 0.00 26.40
C PRO A 905 23.86 -1.11 27.16
N ARG A 906 22.85 -0.74 27.96
CA ARG A 906 21.97 -1.68 28.66
C ARG A 906 21.15 -2.56 27.71
N GLN A 907 20.57 -1.98 26.66
CA GLN A 907 19.80 -2.73 25.66
C GLN A 907 20.70 -3.70 24.88
N ASN A 908 21.90 -3.25 24.50
CA ASN A 908 22.89 -4.06 23.80
C ASN A 908 23.35 -5.26 24.65
N GLN A 909 23.56 -5.06 25.96
CA GLN A 909 23.86 -6.16 26.88
C GLN A 909 22.67 -7.13 27.01
N ALA A 910 21.45 -6.63 27.15
CA ALA A 910 20.25 -7.45 27.26
C ALA A 910 19.93 -8.26 25.98
N ILE A 911 20.35 -7.80 24.79
CA ILE A 911 20.31 -8.58 23.54
C ILE A 911 21.27 -9.77 23.61
N LEU A 912 22.51 -9.58 24.08
CA LEU A 912 23.46 -10.70 24.21
C LEU A 912 23.05 -11.67 25.34
N ASN A 913 22.49 -11.16 26.44
CA ASN A 913 21.88 -11.99 27.49
C ASN A 913 20.73 -12.85 26.94
N LEU A 914 19.89 -12.30 26.05
CA LEU A 914 18.84 -13.06 25.36
C LEU A 914 19.43 -14.17 24.48
N VAL A 915 20.46 -13.88 23.69
CA VAL A 915 21.12 -14.88 22.82
C VAL A 915 21.81 -15.98 23.63
N GLU A 916 22.37 -15.66 24.79
CA GLU A 916 22.92 -16.63 25.73
C GLU A 916 21.83 -17.49 26.38
N ALA A 917 20.76 -16.88 26.88
CA ALA A 917 19.64 -17.57 27.54
C ALA A 917 18.73 -18.36 26.59
N LYS A 918 18.76 -18.06 25.29
CA LYS A 918 17.97 -18.72 24.22
C LYS A 918 18.87 -19.30 23.13
N TRP A 919 20.07 -19.73 23.50
CA TRP A 919 21.11 -20.25 22.60
C TRP A 919 20.60 -21.37 21.69
N ASP A 920 19.81 -22.31 22.20
CA ASP A 920 19.34 -23.46 21.43
C ASP A 920 18.26 -23.11 20.39
N ASP A 921 17.54 -22.00 20.58
CA ASP A 921 16.57 -21.46 19.62
C ASP A 921 17.24 -20.54 18.57
N LEU A 922 18.18 -19.69 19.00
CA LEU A 922 18.79 -18.66 18.14
C LEU A 922 20.10 -19.10 17.45
N VAL A 923 20.77 -20.12 17.99
CA VAL A 923 22.04 -20.68 17.47
C VAL A 923 21.92 -22.18 17.18
N GLY A 924 21.35 -22.95 18.11
CA GLY A 924 21.14 -24.40 17.97
C GLY A 924 22.42 -25.17 17.57
N HIS A 925 22.37 -25.88 16.45
CA HIS A 925 23.47 -26.62 15.84
C HIS A 925 24.15 -25.89 14.67
N MET A 926 23.73 -24.66 14.34
CA MET A 926 24.37 -23.84 13.30
C MET A 926 24.08 -22.34 13.53
N PRO A 927 25.09 -21.52 13.89
CA PRO A 927 24.93 -20.08 13.97
C PRO A 927 24.56 -19.49 12.60
N LEU A 928 23.65 -18.52 12.49
CA LEU A 928 22.63 -18.08 13.46
C LEU A 928 21.26 -18.08 12.78
N LYS A 929 20.17 -18.14 13.54
CA LYS A 929 18.84 -17.86 12.98
C LYS A 929 18.80 -16.49 12.34
N ILE A 930 18.16 -16.36 11.18
CA ILE A 930 17.91 -15.05 10.55
C ILE A 930 16.78 -14.30 11.26
N CYS A 931 15.72 -15.02 11.61
CA CYS A 931 14.64 -14.55 12.47
C CYS A 931 14.13 -15.67 13.39
N TYR A 932 13.38 -15.31 14.43
CA TYR A 932 12.71 -16.25 15.33
C TYR A 932 11.37 -15.69 15.87
N PRO A 933 10.32 -16.51 16.00
CA PRO A 933 10.17 -17.86 15.45
C PRO A 933 9.89 -17.84 13.93
N ALA A 934 9.83 -19.02 13.32
CA ALA A 934 9.26 -19.16 11.98
C ALA A 934 7.73 -18.97 12.01
N LEU A 935 7.19 -18.37 10.94
CA LEU A 935 5.76 -18.35 10.62
C LEU A 935 5.32 -19.75 10.19
N ASP A 936 4.13 -20.17 10.63
CA ASP A 936 3.56 -21.50 10.35
C ASP A 936 2.07 -21.41 9.93
N ASN A 937 1.54 -22.51 9.41
CA ASN A 937 0.12 -22.73 9.07
C ASN A 937 -0.57 -21.57 8.32
N GLU A 938 -1.36 -20.74 9.01
CA GLU A 938 -2.08 -19.61 8.40
C GLU A 938 -1.21 -18.35 8.30
N GLU A 939 -0.34 -18.11 9.27
CA GLU A 939 0.62 -16.99 9.24
C GLU A 939 1.58 -17.13 8.06
N TRP A 940 2.09 -18.35 7.80
CA TRP A 940 2.92 -18.63 6.63
C TRP A 940 2.16 -18.37 5.33
N ARG A 941 0.95 -18.92 5.18
CA ARG A 941 0.11 -18.76 3.98
C ARG A 941 -0.19 -17.30 3.68
N ILE A 942 -0.72 -16.56 4.67
CA ILE A 942 -1.16 -15.16 4.53
C ILE A 942 0.04 -14.22 4.35
N THR A 943 1.08 -14.36 5.18
CA THR A 943 2.18 -13.40 5.22
C THR A 943 3.11 -13.56 4.03
N THR A 944 3.49 -14.80 3.67
CA THR A 944 4.42 -15.06 2.55
C THR A 944 3.75 -15.15 1.19
N GLY A 945 2.43 -15.41 1.14
CA GLY A 945 1.75 -15.81 -0.09
C GLY A 945 2.02 -17.27 -0.47
N CYS A 946 2.10 -18.16 0.51
CA CYS A 946 2.42 -19.59 0.35
C CYS A 946 3.80 -19.87 -0.30
N ASP A 947 4.82 -19.06 -0.02
CA ASP A 947 6.14 -19.15 -0.67
C ASP A 947 6.85 -20.50 -0.36
N PRO A 948 7.10 -21.37 -1.37
CA PRO A 948 7.66 -22.69 -1.16
C PRO A 948 9.16 -22.72 -0.85
N LYS A 949 9.90 -21.60 -1.00
CA LYS A 949 11.29 -21.46 -0.49
C LYS A 949 11.31 -21.14 1.02
N ASN A 950 10.27 -20.45 1.51
CA ASN A 950 10.13 -19.96 2.89
C ASN A 950 9.16 -20.81 3.74
N THR A 951 9.18 -22.13 3.58
CA THR A 951 8.45 -23.06 4.48
C THR A 951 8.95 -22.93 5.93
N PRO A 952 8.15 -23.32 6.95
CA PRO A 952 8.52 -23.14 8.35
C PRO A 952 9.89 -23.73 8.71
N TRP A 953 10.76 -22.91 9.31
CA TRP A 953 12.16 -23.21 9.64
C TRP A 953 13.06 -23.48 8.43
N SER A 954 12.82 -22.79 7.30
CA SER A 954 13.61 -22.85 6.07
C SER A 954 13.88 -21.46 5.48
N TYR A 955 15.06 -21.28 4.88
CA TYR A 955 15.49 -20.05 4.20
C TYR A 955 15.30 -18.80 5.10
N HIS A 956 14.53 -17.78 4.69
CA HIS A 956 14.27 -16.61 5.54
C HIS A 956 13.30 -16.88 6.70
N ASN A 957 12.47 -17.92 6.59
CA ASN A 957 11.44 -18.22 7.58
C ASN A 957 12.01 -19.09 8.72
N GLY A 958 12.94 -18.53 9.49
CA GLY A 958 13.60 -19.23 10.60
C GLY A 958 14.68 -20.23 10.19
N GLY A 959 15.29 -20.08 9.00
CA GLY A 959 16.53 -20.78 8.66
C GLY A 959 17.73 -20.30 9.49
N SER A 960 18.75 -21.13 9.58
CA SER A 960 20.06 -20.83 10.17
C SER A 960 21.07 -20.46 9.08
N TRP A 961 21.69 -19.29 9.18
CA TRP A 961 22.53 -18.67 8.16
C TRP A 961 23.96 -18.44 8.67
N PRO A 962 24.96 -19.19 8.18
CA PRO A 962 26.36 -19.06 8.63
C PRO A 962 26.96 -17.68 8.40
N THR A 963 26.51 -16.96 7.37
CA THR A 963 26.97 -15.60 7.08
C THR A 963 26.69 -14.60 8.21
N LEU A 964 25.73 -14.85 9.11
CA LEU A 964 25.43 -13.99 10.26
C LEU A 964 26.46 -14.04 11.41
N LEU A 965 27.45 -14.94 11.30
CA LEU A 965 28.45 -15.20 12.33
C LEU A 965 29.41 -14.01 12.56
N TRP A 966 29.71 -13.22 11.52
CA TRP A 966 30.68 -12.12 11.64
C TRP A 966 30.08 -10.87 12.30
N GLN A 967 28.81 -10.57 12.04
CA GLN A 967 28.06 -9.51 12.73
C GLN A 967 27.90 -9.84 14.22
N PHE A 968 27.60 -11.11 14.54
CA PHE A 968 27.56 -11.59 15.93
C PHE A 968 28.93 -11.50 16.61
N THR A 969 30.00 -11.90 15.92
CA THR A 969 31.38 -11.80 16.42
C THR A 969 31.74 -10.36 16.72
N LEU A 970 31.45 -9.42 15.81
CA LEU A 970 31.73 -7.99 16.00
C LEU A 970 30.92 -7.39 17.16
N ALA A 971 29.64 -7.75 17.31
CA ALA A 971 28.80 -7.34 18.43
C ALA A 971 29.30 -7.90 19.78
N CYS A 972 29.76 -9.14 19.81
CA CYS A 972 30.33 -9.77 21.01
C CYS A 972 31.65 -9.11 21.42
N ILE A 973 32.56 -8.84 20.47
CA ILE A 973 33.84 -8.17 20.74
C ILE A 973 33.58 -6.77 21.33
N LYS A 974 32.68 -5.99 20.72
CA LYS A 974 32.30 -4.67 21.23
C LYS A 974 31.82 -4.70 22.69
N MET A 975 30.98 -5.68 23.03
CA MET A 975 30.42 -5.81 24.38
C MET A 975 31.33 -6.59 25.36
N GLY A 976 32.56 -6.95 24.95
CA GLY A 976 33.50 -7.75 25.76
C GLY A 976 33.09 -9.22 25.96
N ARG A 977 32.01 -9.69 25.33
CA ARG A 977 31.44 -11.05 25.42
C ARG A 977 32.12 -12.03 24.44
N ILE A 978 33.45 -11.98 24.36
CA ILE A 978 34.25 -12.69 23.33
C ILE A 978 34.05 -14.21 23.38
N GLU A 979 33.75 -14.77 24.55
CA GLU A 979 33.47 -16.19 24.76
C GLU A 979 32.25 -16.70 23.97
N LEU A 980 31.22 -15.86 23.77
CA LEU A 980 30.04 -16.21 22.98
C LEU A 980 30.38 -16.35 21.49
N ALA A 981 31.20 -15.44 20.96
CA ALA A 981 31.68 -15.51 19.59
C ALA A 981 32.59 -16.72 19.36
N GLN A 982 33.54 -16.98 20.27
CA GLN A 982 34.38 -18.18 20.22
C GLN A 982 33.55 -19.47 20.24
N LYS A 983 32.51 -19.55 21.09
CA LYS A 983 31.57 -20.68 21.17
C LYS A 983 30.79 -20.89 19.86
N ALA A 984 30.34 -19.82 19.20
CA ALA A 984 29.63 -19.91 17.92
C ALA A 984 30.58 -20.29 16.75
N VAL A 985 31.76 -19.68 16.68
CA VAL A 985 32.76 -19.99 15.65
C VAL A 985 33.24 -21.44 15.76
N ALA A 986 33.51 -21.94 16.97
CA ALA A 986 33.88 -23.34 17.22
C ALA A 986 32.71 -24.34 17.04
N LEU A 987 31.47 -23.88 16.88
CA LEU A 987 30.33 -24.70 16.46
C LEU A 987 30.25 -24.77 14.92
N ALA A 988 30.46 -23.64 14.23
CA ALA A 988 30.49 -23.58 12.77
C ALA A 988 31.68 -24.36 12.17
N GLU A 989 32.89 -24.20 12.73
CA GLU A 989 34.13 -24.83 12.24
C GLU A 989 34.06 -26.36 12.20
N LYS A 990 33.23 -26.98 13.04
CA LYS A 990 33.00 -28.43 13.09
C LYS A 990 32.11 -28.97 11.98
N ARG A 991 31.35 -28.11 11.30
CA ARG A 991 30.31 -28.51 10.34
C ARG A 991 30.49 -27.94 8.95
N LEU A 992 30.76 -26.64 8.81
CA LEU A 992 30.85 -25.99 7.50
C LEU A 992 31.79 -26.71 6.51
N PRO A 993 32.97 -27.25 6.91
CA PRO A 993 33.86 -27.96 5.98
C PRO A 993 33.36 -29.36 5.59
N VAL A 994 32.57 -30.00 6.47
CA VAL A 994 32.01 -31.35 6.29
C VAL A 994 30.74 -31.31 5.45
N ASP A 995 29.90 -30.31 5.70
CA ASP A 995 28.62 -30.06 5.03
C ASP A 995 28.81 -29.26 3.71
N SER A 996 30.04 -29.11 3.19
CA SER A 996 30.40 -28.39 1.94
C SER A 996 29.98 -26.91 1.85
N TRP A 997 30.13 -26.17 2.96
CA TRP A 997 29.92 -24.72 3.07
C TRP A 997 28.56 -24.21 2.52
N PRO A 998 27.41 -24.67 3.05
CA PRO A 998 26.10 -24.30 2.51
C PRO A 998 25.70 -22.83 2.71
N GLU A 999 24.83 -22.37 1.82
CA GLU A 999 24.11 -21.09 1.89
C GLU A 999 23.35 -20.92 3.23
N TYR A 1000 22.55 -21.93 3.62
CA TYR A 1000 21.75 -21.93 4.85
C TYR A 1000 21.43 -23.36 5.33
N TYR A 1001 20.83 -23.47 6.52
CA TYR A 1001 20.46 -24.69 7.22
C TYR A 1001 19.03 -24.62 7.76
N ASP A 1002 18.29 -25.72 7.66
CA ASP A 1002 16.87 -25.80 7.99
C ASP A 1002 16.62 -26.48 9.35
N THR A 1003 15.34 -26.55 9.74
CA THR A 1003 14.79 -27.02 11.03
C THR A 1003 15.02 -26.04 12.19
N ARG A 1004 14.19 -26.13 13.24
CA ARG A 1004 14.25 -25.23 14.41
C ARG A 1004 15.65 -25.09 15.01
N THR A 1005 16.46 -26.15 15.03
CA THR A 1005 17.82 -26.13 15.57
C THR A 1005 18.93 -26.07 14.51
N GLY A 1006 18.64 -25.82 13.23
CA GLY A 1006 19.66 -25.73 12.17
C GLY A 1006 20.37 -27.06 11.89
N LYS A 1007 19.66 -28.19 12.08
CA LYS A 1007 20.25 -29.53 11.99
C LYS A 1007 20.53 -29.96 10.56
N PHE A 1008 19.59 -29.75 9.63
CA PHE A 1008 19.72 -30.17 8.23
C PHE A 1008 20.32 -29.06 7.38
N ILE A 1009 21.04 -29.42 6.32
CA ILE A 1009 21.40 -28.47 5.26
C ILE A 1009 20.13 -27.94 4.60
N GLY A 1010 20.11 -26.68 4.17
CA GLY A 1010 18.94 -26.03 3.62
C GLY A 1010 18.38 -26.72 2.37
N LYS A 1011 17.05 -26.86 2.30
CA LYS A 1011 16.32 -27.60 1.26
C LYS A 1011 16.64 -27.19 -0.18
N GLN A 1012 17.09 -25.95 -0.39
CA GLN A 1012 17.58 -25.42 -1.65
C GLN A 1012 18.86 -24.57 -1.44
N ALA A 1013 19.72 -24.95 -0.49
CA ALA A 1013 20.98 -24.26 -0.23
C ALA A 1013 22.03 -24.63 -1.27
N ARG A 1014 22.74 -23.63 -1.81
CA ARG A 1014 23.94 -23.85 -2.63
C ARG A 1014 25.09 -24.33 -1.74
N MET A 1015 25.94 -25.20 -2.27
CA MET A 1015 27.22 -25.53 -1.67
C MET A 1015 28.27 -24.48 -2.05
N TYR A 1016 29.33 -24.34 -1.25
CA TYR A 1016 30.41 -23.38 -1.48
C TYR A 1016 29.91 -21.93 -1.67
N GLN A 1017 28.89 -21.53 -0.91
CA GLN A 1017 28.36 -20.16 -0.92
C GLN A 1017 29.38 -19.22 -0.27
N THR A 1018 29.79 -18.18 -1.01
CA THR A 1018 30.94 -17.34 -0.68
C THR A 1018 30.76 -16.60 0.64
N TRP A 1019 29.58 -16.04 0.93
CA TRP A 1019 29.34 -15.31 2.19
C TRP A 1019 29.33 -16.19 3.45
N THR A 1020 29.19 -17.52 3.31
CA THR A 1020 29.33 -18.50 4.39
C THR A 1020 30.81 -18.74 4.69
N ILE A 1021 31.62 -18.89 3.63
CA ILE A 1021 33.07 -19.08 3.72
C ILE A 1021 33.74 -17.80 4.26
N ALA A 1022 33.43 -16.66 3.66
CA ALA A 1022 33.95 -15.36 4.06
C ALA A 1022 33.47 -14.95 5.45
N GLY A 1023 32.18 -15.13 5.78
CA GLY A 1023 31.66 -14.83 7.12
C GLY A 1023 32.37 -15.63 8.23
N PHE A 1024 32.71 -16.90 7.97
CA PHE A 1024 33.55 -17.69 8.86
C PHE A 1024 34.98 -17.13 8.98
N LEU A 1025 35.66 -16.83 7.86
CA LEU A 1025 37.00 -16.25 7.84
C LEU A 1025 37.06 -14.92 8.60
N THR A 1026 36.18 -13.96 8.26
CA THR A 1026 36.08 -12.66 8.94
C THR A 1026 35.88 -12.84 10.44
N SER A 1027 35.03 -13.78 10.87
CA SER A 1027 34.83 -14.07 12.30
C SER A 1027 36.12 -14.56 12.99
N LYS A 1028 36.86 -15.48 12.36
CA LYS A 1028 38.15 -15.97 12.87
C LYS A 1028 39.19 -14.85 12.92
N MET A 1029 39.21 -13.94 11.95
CA MET A 1029 40.14 -12.81 11.88
C MET A 1029 39.83 -11.73 12.93
N LEU A 1030 38.56 -11.36 13.11
CA LEU A 1030 38.13 -10.41 14.15
C LEU A 1030 38.44 -10.93 15.57
N LEU A 1031 38.37 -12.26 15.78
CA LEU A 1031 38.80 -12.90 17.03
C LEU A 1031 40.33 -12.97 17.21
N LYS A 1032 41.11 -12.95 16.13
CA LYS A 1032 42.58 -12.89 16.15
C LYS A 1032 43.09 -11.46 16.40
N ASP A 1033 42.40 -10.45 15.87
CA ASP A 1033 42.74 -9.03 16.03
C ASP A 1033 41.50 -8.19 16.47
N PRO A 1034 41.23 -8.13 17.79
CA PRO A 1034 40.18 -7.26 18.33
C PRO A 1034 40.46 -5.76 18.17
N GLU A 1035 41.71 -5.34 17.91
CA GLU A 1035 42.03 -3.91 17.69
C GLU A 1035 41.54 -3.47 16.32
N MET A 1036 41.78 -4.25 15.26
CA MET A 1036 41.15 -4.02 13.95
C MET A 1036 39.62 -4.11 14.04
N ALA A 1037 39.08 -5.04 14.82
CA ALA A 1037 37.64 -5.13 15.04
C ALA A 1037 37.04 -3.85 15.63
N SER A 1038 37.74 -3.17 16.55
CA SER A 1038 37.29 -1.91 17.17
C SER A 1038 37.09 -0.76 16.18
N ARG A 1039 37.77 -0.80 15.04
CA ARG A 1039 37.66 0.23 13.97
C ARG A 1039 36.37 0.10 13.16
N LEU A 1040 35.75 -1.09 13.18
CA LEU A 1040 34.55 -1.43 12.42
C LEU A 1040 33.23 -1.16 13.18
N PHE A 1041 33.29 -0.89 14.47
CA PHE A 1041 32.14 -0.45 15.26
C PHE A 1041 32.26 1.02 15.69
N TRP A 1042 31.29 1.49 16.49
CA TRP A 1042 31.22 2.85 17.02
C TRP A 1042 30.97 2.85 18.52
N GLU A 1043 31.38 3.92 19.19
CA GLU A 1043 30.92 4.22 20.56
C GLU A 1043 29.59 4.98 20.60
N GLU A 1044 29.02 5.09 21.80
CA GLU A 1044 27.81 5.90 22.06
C GLU A 1044 28.04 7.37 21.71
N ASP A 1045 27.05 7.98 21.06
CA ASP A 1045 27.14 9.35 20.55
C ASP A 1045 26.47 10.33 21.50
N TYR A 1046 27.25 10.90 22.42
CA TYR A 1046 26.74 11.82 23.42
C TYR A 1046 26.28 13.17 22.82
N GLU A 1047 26.79 13.58 21.67
CA GLU A 1047 26.39 14.83 21.00
C GLU A 1047 24.97 14.73 20.42
N LEU A 1048 24.62 13.58 19.82
CA LEU A 1048 23.26 13.31 19.34
C LEU A 1048 22.20 13.36 20.46
N LEU A 1049 22.58 13.17 21.73
CA LEU A 1049 21.66 13.27 22.87
C LEU A 1049 21.26 14.72 23.19
N ASP A 1050 22.20 15.67 23.01
CA ASP A 1050 21.97 17.10 23.26
C ASP A 1050 21.34 17.81 22.04
N ILE A 1051 21.53 17.30 20.81
CA ILE A 1051 20.88 17.81 19.59
C ILE A 1051 19.38 17.44 19.57
N CYS A 1052 18.56 18.26 20.24
CA CYS A 1052 17.10 18.13 20.29
C CYS A 1052 16.44 19.27 19.50
N VAL A 1053 15.77 18.99 18.36
CA VAL A 1053 14.94 19.98 17.63
C VAL A 1053 13.91 20.65 18.57
N CYS A 1054 13.48 19.89 19.57
CA CYS A 1054 12.72 20.26 20.76
C CYS A 1054 13.20 21.54 21.47
N GLY A 1055 14.51 21.76 21.54
CA GLY A 1055 15.13 22.91 22.23
C GLY A 1055 15.29 24.16 21.36
N LEU A 1056 15.12 24.03 20.03
CA LEU A 1056 15.28 25.15 19.08
C LEU A 1056 14.07 26.10 19.07
N SER A 1057 12.95 25.74 19.70
CA SER A 1057 11.75 26.58 19.78
C SER A 1057 11.71 27.38 21.09
N LYS A 1058 11.79 28.72 21.00
CA LYS A 1058 11.59 29.62 22.15
C LYS A 1058 10.13 29.71 22.64
N ASN A 1059 9.18 29.07 21.96
CA ASN A 1059 7.78 29.06 22.36
C ASN A 1059 7.54 27.98 23.42
N GLY A 1060 7.43 28.40 24.70
CA GLY A 1060 7.40 27.55 25.89
C GLY A 1060 6.15 26.64 26.06
N ARG A 1061 5.89 25.72 25.13
CA ARG A 1061 4.89 24.66 25.23
C ARG A 1061 5.37 23.33 24.63
N LYS A 1062 6.27 22.65 25.34
CA LYS A 1062 6.46 21.18 25.30
C LYS A 1062 7.33 20.74 26.48
N ARG A 1063 6.84 19.82 27.32
CA ARG A 1063 7.70 19.04 28.20
C ARG A 1063 8.37 17.97 27.34
N CYS A 1064 9.67 18.10 27.08
CA CYS A 1064 10.39 17.05 26.35
C CYS A 1064 10.56 15.83 27.28
N SER A 1065 10.07 14.66 26.87
CA SER A 1065 10.15 13.42 27.66
C SER A 1065 11.59 12.89 27.81
N ARG A 1066 12.55 13.39 26.99
CA ARG A 1066 13.95 12.95 26.97
C ARG A 1066 14.73 13.17 28.28
N GLY A 1067 14.18 13.87 29.27
CA GLY A 1067 14.75 13.89 30.63
C GLY A 1067 14.89 12.47 31.23
N ALA A 1068 14.01 11.54 30.86
CA ALA A 1068 14.13 10.13 31.24
C ALA A 1068 15.18 9.35 30.43
N ALA A 1069 15.49 9.77 29.19
CA ALA A 1069 16.49 9.10 28.36
C ALA A 1069 17.91 9.37 28.88
N ARG A 1070 18.22 10.59 29.34
CA ARG A 1070 19.54 10.93 29.91
C ARG A 1070 19.86 10.11 31.18
N SER A 1071 18.84 9.69 31.93
CA SER A 1071 18.98 8.81 33.11
C SER A 1071 19.02 7.31 32.80
N GLN A 1072 18.92 6.90 31.53
CA GLN A 1072 19.11 5.51 31.07
C GLN A 1072 20.50 5.27 30.44
N ILE A 1073 21.27 6.32 30.19
CA ILE A 1073 22.57 6.28 29.51
C ILE A 1073 23.74 6.58 30.46
N LEU A 1074 23.46 7.19 31.63
CA LEU A 1074 24.45 7.54 32.66
C LEU A 1074 24.38 6.57 33.86
N VAL A 1075 24.46 5.26 33.59
CA VAL A 1075 24.55 4.16 34.57
C VAL A 1075 25.60 3.17 34.11
#